data_AF-A0A957NNX6-F1
#
_entry.id   AF-A0A957NNX6-F1
#
_cell.length_a   1.000
_cell.length_b   1.000
_cell.length_c   1.000
_cell.angle_alpha   90.00
_cell.angle_beta   90.00
_cell.angle_gamma   90.00
#
_symmetry.space_group_name_H-M   'P 1'
#
loop_
_entity.id
_entity.type
_entity.pdbx_description
1 polymer ?
#
loop_
_entity_poly.entity_id
_entity_poly.type
_entity_poly.pdbx_seq_one_letter_code
_entity_poly.pdbx_strand_id
1 'polypeptide(L)'
;LKEELDEQLESQFRQATPELLRAQQADAQMVAEIAQQLQPHLPSATLHYRKYASSSPLLRADIAFSEPNRPSQTLNIDILVDNIEACYAALHQLHIHYTPIEAGFADHIRAGRLNGFRGLQTAVVVTQGDDASQRAKRRVNFCICTRDMDEVNCWGLAAWHLRKKTELETPGAWWHDAASAYVDIESAPLGALRDTNYVFSPQGQLFHFHRGCTVVDYAYYVHSDLAAQVRRFYLNGVPVEPATVLHHLDLVELEYDTHAPGPTRVWLNAARTSRARSKIDRHLKRLGQGIYHGQRTIDTRLTKLENHYGFNIPEHRITQAISNEMRRRNLASMEELLSEVAAGRLDADRILHPLFADEIIRQVQIPSAMRLRPDQLQLAQCCRPRLGDDIVGRPYARDGVVTRLKVHQASCTRLHHLHGNTPLKWRLQPELKTVAQLEIQALDEDGLLGDALGQIYTMLPRVTLHKAEAMARHGAARVRFILEAESQDVLDEIVDAMRRLPSRHVTEVRTTSLPFSEREELVKPVNNAEVNPYSRLPVNEDGMFFGRSQELNDLRNWLATRVGVIWLLGQKRVGKTSLLLHLKNRFLERAEFVPVFIDFQLLGKLTTASVFFEIATAVYNELQSEGRIGELGAPLREMFDHDPPGHLVRYLQGVQSHPGIGQIVLLLDEFSRTTDAYQHGRLDESFFQMWRGLLQDTRLHVKFIVVVQQQAYDGMAARVQGGQDDPAWPLLELGEKLPLSPLSDMDAL
;
A
#
# COMPACT_ATOMS: atom_id res chain seq x y z
N LEU A 1 46.65 29.58 -19.79
CA LEU A 1 45.37 30.15 -20.30
C LEU A 1 45.05 29.71 -21.72
N LYS A 2 45.71 30.17 -22.80
CA LYS A 2 45.41 29.68 -24.16
C LYS A 2 45.82 28.20 -24.38
N GLU A 3 47.01 27.82 -23.92
CA GLU A 3 47.49 26.42 -23.98
C GLU A 3 46.70 25.48 -23.06
N GLU A 4 46.32 25.93 -21.86
CA GLU A 4 45.41 25.17 -20.97
C GLU A 4 43.99 25.03 -21.56
N LEU A 5 43.53 26.02 -22.33
CA LEU A 5 42.24 25.98 -23.03
C LEU A 5 42.30 25.02 -24.23
N ASP A 6 43.42 24.98 -24.95
CA ASP A 6 43.66 24.07 -26.06
C ASP A 6 43.81 22.61 -25.55
N GLU A 7 44.50 22.37 -24.42
CA GLU A 7 44.57 21.05 -23.77
C GLU A 7 43.21 20.59 -23.22
N GLN A 8 42.42 21.49 -22.65
CA GLN A 8 41.07 21.18 -22.17
C GLN A 8 40.10 20.90 -23.32
N LEU A 9 40.18 21.67 -24.43
CA LEU A 9 39.41 21.44 -25.65
C LEU A 9 39.79 20.11 -26.31
N GLU A 10 41.09 19.76 -26.38
CA GLU A 10 41.54 18.45 -26.88
C GLU A 10 41.12 17.28 -25.98
N SER A 11 41.11 17.48 -24.66
CA SER A 11 40.64 16.45 -23.72
C SER A 11 39.13 16.20 -23.81
N GLN A 12 38.34 17.24 -24.09
CA GLN A 12 36.89 17.17 -24.24
C GLN A 12 36.46 16.67 -25.62
N PHE A 13 37.24 16.94 -26.67
CA PHE A 13 37.07 16.34 -28.00
C PHE A 13 37.21 14.81 -27.97
N ARG A 14 38.04 14.25 -27.08
CA ARG A 14 38.22 12.80 -26.91
C ARG A 14 37.01 12.09 -26.27
N GLN A 15 36.06 12.83 -25.68
CA GLN A 15 34.90 12.26 -24.96
C GLN A 15 33.59 12.24 -25.77
N ALA A 16 33.56 12.81 -26.98
CA ALA A 16 32.36 12.78 -27.84
C ALA A 16 32.22 11.43 -28.57
N THR A 17 31.01 10.86 -28.62
CA THR A 17 30.72 9.65 -29.40
C THR A 17 31.09 9.84 -30.88
N PRO A 18 31.72 8.87 -31.56
CA PRO A 18 32.18 8.98 -32.96
C PRO A 18 31.09 9.42 -33.94
N GLU A 19 29.83 9.07 -33.69
CA GLU A 19 28.68 9.45 -34.52
C GLU A 19 28.38 10.95 -34.48
N LEU A 20 28.60 11.59 -33.33
CA LEU A 20 28.33 13.01 -33.13
C LEU A 20 29.42 13.88 -33.79
N LEU A 21 30.68 13.41 -33.76
CA LEU A 21 31.77 14.02 -34.52
C LEU A 21 31.52 13.94 -36.03
N ARG A 22 31.08 12.79 -36.54
CA ARG A 22 30.76 12.61 -37.96
C ARG A 22 29.61 13.51 -38.41
N ALA A 23 28.55 13.63 -37.60
CA ALA A 23 27.43 14.52 -37.90
C ALA A 23 27.86 16.00 -37.92
N GLN A 24 28.69 16.44 -36.98
CA GLN A 24 29.21 17.81 -36.96
C GLN A 24 30.14 18.12 -38.12
N GLN A 25 30.97 17.16 -38.55
CA GLN A 25 31.82 17.29 -39.74
C GLN A 25 30.98 17.42 -41.02
N ALA A 26 29.92 16.62 -41.15
CA ALA A 26 29.00 16.69 -42.29
C ALA A 26 28.26 18.04 -42.35
N ASP A 27 27.81 18.57 -41.20
CA ASP A 27 27.16 19.89 -41.11
C ASP A 27 28.12 21.02 -41.51
N ALA A 28 29.38 20.97 -41.04
CA ALA A 28 30.38 21.97 -41.37
C ALA A 28 30.75 21.96 -42.87
N GLN A 29 30.85 20.77 -43.47
CA GLN A 29 31.07 20.62 -44.92
C GLN A 29 29.92 21.22 -45.73
N MET A 30 28.68 20.91 -45.35
CA MET A 30 27.50 21.45 -46.03
C MET A 30 27.42 22.98 -45.97
N VAL A 31 27.76 23.58 -44.83
CA VAL A 31 27.80 25.05 -44.70
C VAL A 31 28.89 25.66 -45.58
N ALA A 32 30.06 25.02 -45.68
CA ALA A 32 31.16 25.49 -46.52
C ALA A 32 30.80 25.45 -48.01
N GLU A 33 30.11 24.40 -48.46
CA GLU A 33 29.61 24.28 -49.84
C GLU A 33 28.58 25.37 -50.17
N ILE A 34 27.60 25.58 -49.28
CA ILE A 34 26.59 26.64 -49.43
C ILE A 34 27.27 28.02 -49.48
N ALA A 35 28.27 28.25 -48.62
CA ALA A 35 29.04 29.50 -48.63
C ALA A 35 29.79 29.69 -49.94
N GLN A 36 30.49 28.66 -50.43
CA GLN A 36 31.22 28.72 -51.69
C GLN A 36 30.30 28.98 -52.89
N GLN A 37 29.08 28.42 -52.88
CA GLN A 37 28.09 28.62 -53.94
C GLN A 37 27.48 30.04 -53.93
N LEU A 38 27.31 30.64 -52.75
CA LEU A 38 26.72 31.99 -52.61
C LEU A 38 27.77 33.12 -52.73
N GLN A 39 29.04 32.83 -52.46
CA GLN A 39 30.14 33.80 -52.47
C GLN A 39 30.31 34.60 -53.78
N PRO A 40 30.11 34.03 -54.99
CA PRO A 40 30.19 34.79 -56.25
C PRO A 40 29.08 35.82 -56.41
N HIS A 41 27.92 35.58 -55.80
CA HIS A 41 26.72 36.40 -55.94
C HIS A 41 26.53 37.39 -54.77
N LEU A 42 27.16 37.11 -53.63
CA LEU A 42 27.08 37.90 -52.40
C LEU A 42 28.50 38.08 -51.79
N PRO A 43 29.37 38.89 -52.40
CA PRO A 43 30.78 38.99 -52.01
C PRO A 43 30.99 39.63 -50.62
N SER A 44 30.04 40.42 -50.12
CA SER A 44 30.10 41.02 -48.78
C SER A 44 29.34 40.25 -47.70
N ALA A 45 28.68 39.13 -48.07
CA ALA A 45 27.92 38.34 -47.12
C ALA A 45 28.82 37.49 -46.22
N THR A 46 28.55 37.52 -44.92
CA THR A 46 29.19 36.61 -43.95
C THR A 46 28.18 35.56 -43.50
N LEU A 47 28.51 34.28 -43.68
CA LEU A 47 27.65 33.16 -43.27
C LEU A 47 28.05 32.63 -41.90
N HIS A 48 27.07 32.47 -41.02
CA HIS A 48 27.26 31.88 -39.69
C HIS A 48 26.33 30.69 -39.49
N TYR A 49 26.90 29.53 -39.14
CA TYR A 49 26.14 28.33 -38.82
C TYR A 49 25.67 28.34 -37.36
N ARG A 50 24.35 28.25 -37.14
CA ARG A 50 23.73 28.14 -35.82
C ARG A 50 23.51 26.67 -35.45
N LYS A 51 24.32 26.19 -34.51
CA LYS A 51 24.28 24.80 -33.98
C LYS A 51 22.97 24.42 -33.26
N TYR A 52 22.10 25.38 -32.94
CA TYR A 52 20.80 25.14 -32.32
C TYR A 52 19.71 26.09 -32.86
N ALA A 53 18.47 25.62 -32.89
CA ALA A 53 17.30 26.46 -33.15
C ALA A 53 16.99 27.31 -31.92
N SER A 54 17.74 28.39 -31.72
CA SER A 54 17.34 29.51 -30.88
C SER A 54 17.57 30.82 -31.63
N SER A 55 16.58 31.71 -31.56
CA SER A 55 16.72 33.10 -31.94
C SER A 55 17.48 33.85 -30.86
N SER A 56 18.80 33.67 -30.83
CA SER A 56 19.73 34.60 -30.19
C SER A 56 21.17 34.31 -30.70
N PRO A 57 21.93 35.28 -31.21
CA PRO A 57 23.15 35.10 -31.99
C PRO A 57 24.43 35.24 -31.15
N LEU A 58 24.37 34.94 -29.84
CA LEU A 58 25.56 34.83 -29.00
C LEU A 58 26.11 33.40 -28.97
N LEU A 59 26.65 32.99 -30.12
CA LEU A 59 27.53 31.84 -30.27
C LEU A 59 28.72 32.19 -31.18
N ARG A 60 29.55 33.12 -30.74
CA ARG A 60 30.99 32.97 -30.96
C ARG A 60 31.50 32.07 -29.84
N ALA A 61 31.65 30.79 -30.19
CA ALA A 61 32.25 29.69 -29.42
C ALA A 61 31.88 29.65 -27.92
N ASP A 62 30.96 28.76 -27.54
CA ASP A 62 31.09 27.91 -26.34
C ASP A 62 29.89 26.94 -26.23
N ILE A 63 30.20 25.67 -25.96
CA ILE A 63 29.28 24.53 -25.95
C ILE A 63 28.93 24.18 -24.50
N ALA A 64 27.65 24.14 -24.15
CA ALA A 64 27.16 23.45 -22.94
C ALA A 64 26.17 22.35 -23.34
N PHE A 65 26.47 21.13 -22.89
CA PHE A 65 25.77 19.89 -23.25
C PHE A 65 24.41 19.77 -22.53
N SER A 66 23.37 19.46 -23.32
CA SER A 66 22.18 18.75 -22.84
C SER A 66 22.05 17.43 -23.61
N GLU A 67 21.44 16.43 -22.99
CA GLU A 67 21.47 14.99 -23.30
C GLU A 67 21.36 14.57 -24.78
N PRO A 68 22.00 13.44 -25.17
CA PRO A 68 22.09 12.97 -26.54
C PRO A 68 20.79 12.29 -26.96
N ASN A 69 19.88 13.01 -27.60
CA ASN A 69 18.84 12.35 -28.38
C ASN A 69 18.50 13.15 -29.65
N ARG A 70 19.06 12.62 -30.76
CA ARG A 70 18.87 12.97 -32.17
C ARG A 70 19.45 14.33 -32.61
N PRO A 71 20.41 14.35 -33.56
CA PRO A 71 20.69 15.60 -34.29
C PRO A 71 19.40 16.05 -34.97
N SER A 72 18.96 17.28 -34.72
CA SER A 72 17.84 17.85 -35.45
C SER A 72 18.17 17.81 -36.94
N GLN A 73 17.31 17.17 -37.74
CA GLN A 73 17.49 17.05 -39.20
C GLN A 73 17.47 18.40 -39.94
N THR A 74 17.34 19.52 -39.21
CA THR A 74 17.24 20.88 -39.72
C THR A 74 18.50 21.69 -39.39
N LEU A 75 19.09 22.31 -40.40
CA LEU A 75 20.26 23.19 -40.29
C LEU A 75 19.80 24.66 -40.19
N ASN A 76 20.44 25.52 -39.40
CA ASN A 76 20.13 26.96 -39.34
C ASN A 76 21.38 27.79 -39.72
N ILE A 77 21.22 28.76 -40.62
CA ILE A 77 22.31 29.63 -41.10
C ILE A 77 21.88 31.10 -41.03
N ASP A 78 22.75 31.96 -40.52
CA ASP A 78 22.63 33.42 -40.63
C ASP A 78 23.45 33.96 -41.79
N ILE A 79 22.90 34.92 -42.53
CA ILE A 79 23.58 35.64 -43.61
C ILE A 79 23.59 37.12 -43.21
N LEU A 80 24.78 37.62 -42.90
CA LEU A 80 25.01 39.02 -42.57
C LEU A 80 25.41 39.79 -43.81
N VAL A 81 24.68 40.85 -44.12
CA VAL A 81 24.93 41.73 -45.26
C VAL A 81 25.07 43.19 -44.81
N ASP A 82 25.44 44.08 -45.72
CA ASP A 82 25.73 45.47 -45.35
C ASP A 82 24.48 46.38 -45.32
N ASN A 83 23.47 46.12 -46.14
CA ASN A 83 22.26 46.95 -46.25
C ASN A 83 20.98 46.14 -46.53
N ILE A 84 19.83 46.82 -46.49
CA ILE A 84 18.51 46.18 -46.64
C ILE A 84 18.31 45.63 -48.05
N GLU A 85 18.78 46.32 -49.08
CA GLU A 85 18.73 45.88 -50.47
C GLU A 85 19.46 44.54 -50.65
N ALA A 86 20.62 44.40 -50.01
CA ALA A 86 21.40 43.17 -50.00
C ALA A 86 20.67 42.02 -49.27
N CYS A 87 19.81 42.30 -48.29
CA CYS A 87 19.01 41.26 -47.63
C CYS A 87 18.06 40.60 -48.64
N TYR A 88 17.36 41.40 -49.44
CA TYR A 88 16.43 40.89 -50.46
C TYR A 88 17.18 40.27 -51.65
N ALA A 89 18.34 40.80 -52.02
CA ALA A 89 19.20 40.17 -53.01
C ALA A 89 19.67 38.78 -52.56
N ALA A 90 20.04 38.63 -51.29
CA ALA A 90 20.44 37.33 -50.73
C ALA A 90 19.26 36.34 -50.68
N LEU A 91 18.07 36.81 -50.31
CA LEU A 91 16.84 35.99 -50.36
C LEU A 91 16.59 35.47 -51.78
N HIS A 92 16.71 36.35 -52.79
CA HIS A 92 16.52 35.99 -54.19
C HIS A 92 17.51 34.92 -54.66
N GLN A 93 18.80 35.06 -54.33
CA GLN A 93 19.82 34.06 -54.66
C GLN A 93 19.53 32.70 -54.00
N LEU A 94 19.08 32.69 -52.75
CA LEU A 94 18.70 31.44 -52.07
C LEU A 94 17.52 30.72 -52.74
N HIS A 95 16.50 31.46 -53.18
CA HIS A 95 15.33 30.89 -53.85
C HIS A 95 15.59 30.46 -55.30
N ILE A 96 16.64 30.99 -55.94
CA ILE A 96 17.13 30.50 -57.24
C ILE A 96 17.85 29.16 -57.08
N HIS A 97 18.73 29.06 -56.09
CA HIS A 97 19.60 27.89 -55.92
C HIS A 97 18.96 26.73 -55.15
N TYR A 98 17.97 27.01 -54.29
CA TYR A 98 17.34 26.02 -53.43
C TYR A 98 15.82 26.13 -53.48
N THR A 99 15.14 24.99 -53.32
CA THR A 99 13.68 24.95 -53.35
C THR A 99 13.09 25.51 -52.05
N PRO A 100 12.34 26.62 -52.07
CA PRO A 100 11.70 27.16 -50.89
C PRO A 100 10.57 26.25 -50.39
N ILE A 101 10.38 26.23 -49.08
CA ILE A 101 9.28 25.50 -48.43
C ILE A 101 8.06 26.43 -48.36
N GLU A 102 6.87 25.92 -48.72
CA GLU A 102 5.61 26.66 -48.60
C GLU A 102 5.38 27.14 -47.16
N ALA A 103 4.93 28.40 -47.01
CA ALA A 103 4.79 29.09 -45.72
C ALA A 103 6.09 29.17 -44.87
N GLY A 104 7.26 28.94 -45.47
CA GLY A 104 8.56 29.00 -44.81
C GLY A 104 9.23 30.38 -44.81
N PHE A 105 8.59 31.41 -45.39
CA PHE A 105 9.14 32.76 -45.51
C PHE A 105 8.43 33.75 -44.58
N ALA A 106 9.20 34.58 -43.87
CA ALA A 106 8.71 35.68 -43.05
C ALA A 106 9.60 36.93 -43.19
N ASP A 107 9.00 38.06 -43.53
CA ASP A 107 9.66 39.35 -43.63
C ASP A 107 9.50 40.16 -42.33
N HIS A 108 10.46 39.99 -41.41
CA HIS A 108 10.52 40.77 -40.19
C HIS A 108 11.28 42.08 -40.35
N ILE A 109 11.77 42.43 -41.55
CA ILE A 109 12.30 43.77 -41.80
C ILE A 109 11.13 44.75 -41.90
N ARG A 110 10.08 44.38 -42.64
CA ARG A 110 8.87 45.20 -42.81
C ARG A 110 7.88 45.04 -41.65
N ALA A 111 7.67 43.80 -41.18
CA ALA A 111 6.79 43.47 -40.06
C ALA A 111 7.60 42.96 -38.87
N GLY A 112 8.31 43.90 -38.24
CA GLY A 112 9.16 43.65 -37.11
C GLY A 112 8.46 43.01 -35.92
N ARG A 113 9.16 42.14 -35.18
CA ARG A 113 8.62 41.53 -33.97
C ARG A 113 8.64 42.53 -32.81
N LEU A 114 7.76 42.30 -31.83
CA LEU A 114 7.65 43.12 -30.61
C LEU A 114 8.97 43.16 -29.82
N ASN A 115 9.74 42.08 -29.83
CA ASN A 115 11.05 41.98 -29.18
C ASN A 115 12.20 42.70 -29.92
N GLY A 116 11.91 43.39 -31.02
CA GLY A 116 12.92 44.13 -31.79
C GLY A 116 13.60 43.36 -32.89
N PHE A 117 13.31 42.06 -33.03
CA PHE A 117 13.90 41.27 -34.08
C PHE A 117 13.56 41.85 -35.47
N ARG A 118 14.58 41.97 -36.32
CA ARG A 118 14.51 42.43 -37.71
C ARG A 118 15.37 41.53 -38.60
N GLY A 119 14.77 40.98 -39.66
CA GLY A 119 15.47 40.12 -40.62
C GLY A 119 14.51 39.33 -41.49
N LEU A 120 15.00 38.77 -42.60
CA LEU A 120 14.24 37.87 -43.46
C LEU A 120 14.49 36.43 -43.00
N GLN A 121 13.44 35.68 -42.70
CA GLN A 121 13.54 34.25 -42.42
C GLN A 121 13.01 33.46 -43.60
N THR A 122 13.76 32.47 -44.07
CA THR A 122 13.32 31.57 -45.14
C THR A 122 13.76 30.13 -44.87
N ALA A 123 12.87 29.16 -45.06
CA ALA A 123 13.21 27.74 -45.03
C ALA A 123 13.28 27.18 -46.45
N VAL A 124 14.37 26.47 -46.78
CA VAL A 124 14.59 25.84 -48.09
C VAL A 124 15.01 24.38 -47.93
N VAL A 125 14.86 23.60 -48.99
CA VAL A 125 15.38 22.23 -49.07
C VAL A 125 16.65 22.24 -49.90
N VAL A 126 17.75 21.78 -49.30
CA VAL A 126 19.04 21.60 -49.97
C VAL A 126 19.24 20.11 -50.26
N THR A 127 19.62 19.78 -51.50
CA THR A 127 19.90 18.40 -51.93
C THR A 127 21.38 18.23 -52.20
N GLN A 128 22.05 17.27 -51.55
CA GLN A 128 23.49 17.03 -51.69
C GLN A 128 23.76 15.63 -52.25
N GLY A 129 24.72 15.50 -53.17
CA GLY A 129 25.17 14.24 -53.80
C GLY A 129 25.00 14.23 -55.33
N ASP A 130 26.08 13.90 -56.05
CA ASP A 130 26.10 13.78 -57.52
C ASP A 130 25.31 12.58 -58.04
N ASP A 131 25.22 11.52 -57.22
CA ASP A 131 24.54 10.29 -57.57
C ASP A 131 23.03 10.34 -57.24
N ALA A 132 22.18 10.06 -58.23
CA ALA A 132 20.73 10.17 -58.12
C ALA A 132 20.13 9.26 -57.02
N SER A 133 20.84 8.18 -56.67
CA SER A 133 20.46 7.19 -55.65
C SER A 133 20.71 7.61 -54.20
N GLN A 134 21.56 8.62 -53.95
CA GLN A 134 22.01 8.98 -52.58
C GLN A 134 21.76 10.45 -52.19
N ARG A 135 20.86 11.15 -52.90
CA ARG A 135 20.56 12.56 -52.61
C ARG A 135 19.91 12.73 -51.22
N ALA A 136 20.70 13.16 -50.25
CA ALA A 136 20.19 13.57 -48.95
C ALA A 136 19.46 14.91 -49.12
N LYS A 137 18.13 14.91 -48.91
CA LYS A 137 17.32 16.14 -48.83
C LYS A 137 17.35 16.64 -47.40
N ARG A 138 17.86 17.85 -47.18
CA ARG A 138 17.93 18.45 -45.84
C ARG A 138 17.23 19.79 -45.80
N ARG A 139 16.47 20.02 -44.73
CA ARG A 139 15.85 21.32 -44.49
C ARG A 139 16.88 22.27 -43.91
N VAL A 140 17.00 23.45 -44.51
CA VAL A 140 17.87 24.53 -44.04
C VAL A 140 17.04 25.78 -43.83
N ASN A 141 17.10 26.35 -42.63
CA ASN A 141 16.48 27.65 -42.33
C ASN A 141 17.55 28.73 -42.39
N PHE A 142 17.30 29.77 -43.19
CA PHE A 142 18.14 30.94 -43.30
C PHE A 142 17.51 32.13 -42.57
N CYS A 143 18.35 32.94 -41.94
CA CYS A 143 18.00 34.26 -41.43
C CYS A 143 18.95 35.28 -42.06
N ILE A 144 18.40 36.31 -42.69
CA ILE A 144 19.17 37.32 -43.44
C ILE A 144 18.94 38.67 -42.78
N CYS A 145 19.99 39.34 -42.35
CA CYS A 145 19.91 40.64 -41.70
C CYS A 145 21.17 41.47 -41.94
N THR A 146 21.06 42.78 -41.76
CA THR A 146 22.25 43.65 -41.77
C THR A 146 23.07 43.45 -40.50
N ARG A 147 24.32 43.93 -40.48
CA ARG A 147 25.14 43.91 -39.26
C ARG A 147 24.49 44.67 -38.11
N ASP A 148 23.89 45.83 -38.39
CA ASP A 148 23.21 46.62 -37.36
C ASP A 148 21.95 45.91 -36.84
N MET A 149 21.18 45.28 -37.74
CA MET A 149 20.03 44.45 -37.35
C MET A 149 20.46 43.23 -36.54
N ASP A 150 21.56 42.57 -36.92
CA ASP A 150 22.11 41.43 -36.19
C ASP A 150 22.55 41.83 -34.78
N GLU A 151 23.17 42.99 -34.61
CA GLU A 151 23.53 43.51 -33.29
C GLU A 151 22.27 43.72 -32.41
N VAL A 152 21.20 44.31 -32.96
CA VAL A 152 19.91 44.43 -32.24
C VAL A 152 19.26 43.06 -32.02
N ASN A 153 19.33 42.14 -32.98
CA ASN A 153 18.82 40.78 -32.83
C ASN A 153 19.59 39.98 -31.76
N CYS A 154 20.87 40.32 -31.57
CA CYS A 154 21.75 39.72 -30.58
C CYS A 154 21.55 40.24 -29.18
N TRP A 155 21.54 41.55 -29.07
CA TRP A 155 21.74 42.22 -27.80
C TRP A 155 20.52 43.07 -27.45
N GLY A 156 19.52 43.15 -28.32
CA GLY A 156 18.32 43.98 -28.19
C GLY A 156 18.63 45.37 -27.65
N LEU A 157 18.02 45.71 -26.53
CA LEU A 157 18.20 46.99 -25.85
C LEU A 157 19.67 47.27 -25.44
N ALA A 158 20.45 46.23 -25.16
CA ALA A 158 21.85 46.37 -24.75
C ALA A 158 22.73 46.85 -25.93
N ALA A 159 22.47 46.43 -27.18
CA ALA A 159 23.21 46.94 -28.35
C ALA A 159 23.01 48.46 -28.53
N TRP A 160 21.77 48.93 -28.36
CA TRP A 160 21.42 50.34 -28.48
C TRP A 160 22.14 51.21 -27.43
N HIS A 161 22.16 50.75 -26.17
CA HIS A 161 22.80 51.48 -25.05
C HIS A 161 24.32 51.41 -25.02
N LEU A 162 24.92 50.24 -25.25
CA LEU A 162 26.38 50.06 -25.14
C LEU A 162 27.17 50.80 -26.22
N ARG A 163 26.57 51.12 -27.38
CA ARG A 163 27.30 51.70 -28.51
C ARG A 163 26.88 53.11 -28.93
N LYS A 164 25.82 53.69 -28.34
CA LYS A 164 25.32 55.05 -28.62
C LYS A 164 25.25 55.43 -30.13
N LYS A 165 25.09 54.45 -31.02
CA LYS A 165 25.06 54.64 -32.48
C LYS A 165 24.33 53.49 -33.16
N THR A 166 23.02 53.45 -33.00
CA THR A 166 22.16 52.77 -33.98
C THR A 166 21.06 53.76 -34.33
N GLU A 167 21.12 54.30 -35.56
CA GLU A 167 20.10 55.21 -36.14
C GLU A 167 18.78 54.47 -36.48
N LEU A 168 18.69 53.18 -36.13
CA LEU A 168 17.50 52.35 -36.31
C LEU A 168 16.41 52.77 -35.32
N GLU A 169 15.54 53.69 -35.75
CA GLU A 169 14.25 53.89 -35.12
C GLU A 169 13.51 52.54 -35.08
N THR A 170 13.10 52.11 -33.88
CA THR A 170 12.36 50.84 -33.70
C THR A 170 10.94 51.13 -33.19
N PRO A 171 10.02 51.69 -34.00
CA PRO A 171 8.67 52.03 -33.56
C PRO A 171 7.94 50.80 -33.00
N GLY A 172 7.26 50.98 -31.85
CA GLY A 172 6.48 49.92 -31.19
C GLY A 172 7.29 48.91 -30.37
N ALA A 173 8.60 49.11 -30.23
CA ALA A 173 9.42 48.32 -29.34
C ALA A 173 9.08 48.60 -27.87
N TRP A 174 8.81 47.54 -27.11
CA TRP A 174 8.33 47.59 -25.72
C TRP A 174 9.29 48.30 -24.74
N TRP A 175 10.56 48.47 -25.09
CA TRP A 175 11.59 49.08 -24.23
C TRP A 175 11.67 50.62 -24.28
N HIS A 176 10.87 51.30 -25.10
CA HIS A 176 10.83 52.78 -25.10
C HIS A 176 10.31 53.36 -23.77
N ASP A 177 9.51 52.60 -23.01
CA ASP A 177 8.89 53.04 -21.75
C ASP A 177 9.59 52.49 -20.48
N ALA A 178 10.62 51.65 -20.62
CA ALA A 178 11.29 50.94 -19.51
C ALA A 178 12.46 51.74 -18.86
N ALA A 179 12.36 53.07 -18.84
CA ALA A 179 13.38 54.07 -18.42
C ALA A 179 14.03 53.87 -17.03
N SER A 180 13.49 53.01 -16.17
CA SER A 180 13.99 52.75 -14.82
C SER A 180 14.80 51.45 -14.67
N ALA A 181 14.71 50.50 -15.62
CA ALA A 181 15.47 49.25 -15.57
C ALA A 181 16.97 49.42 -15.93
N TYR A 182 17.40 50.65 -16.19
CA TYR A 182 18.69 51.00 -16.78
C TYR A 182 19.87 51.02 -15.80
N VAL A 183 19.66 51.18 -14.49
CA VAL A 183 20.75 51.34 -13.51
C VAL A 183 21.44 50.01 -13.16
N ASP A 184 20.70 48.90 -13.19
CA ASP A 184 21.22 47.59 -12.80
C ASP A 184 22.04 46.91 -13.91
N ILE A 185 21.76 47.25 -15.18
CA ILE A 185 22.56 46.77 -16.33
C ILE A 185 23.87 47.56 -16.44
N GLU A 186 23.86 48.85 -16.10
CA GLU A 186 25.01 49.77 -16.14
C GLU A 186 26.12 49.41 -15.14
N SER A 187 25.78 48.75 -14.04
CA SER A 187 26.70 48.36 -12.96
C SER A 187 27.22 46.92 -13.06
N ALA A 188 26.75 46.13 -14.01
CA ALA A 188 27.16 44.73 -14.18
C ALA A 188 28.57 44.65 -14.80
N PRO A 189 29.56 44.00 -14.16
CA PRO A 189 30.91 43.90 -14.71
C PRO A 189 30.90 43.14 -16.04
N LEU A 190 31.69 43.63 -17.02
CA LEU A 190 31.91 43.02 -18.34
C LEU A 190 32.37 41.56 -18.18
N GLY A 191 31.42 40.63 -18.18
CA GLY A 191 31.64 39.21 -17.89
C GLY A 191 30.47 38.52 -17.15
N ALA A 192 29.73 39.24 -16.30
CA ALA A 192 28.57 38.71 -15.56
C ALA A 192 27.35 38.40 -16.45
N LEU A 193 27.31 39.01 -17.65
CA LEU A 193 26.28 38.80 -18.68
C LEU A 193 26.39 37.43 -19.38
N ARG A 194 27.50 36.70 -19.21
CA ARG A 194 27.77 35.48 -20.00
C ARG A 194 26.93 34.27 -19.57
N ASP A 195 26.59 34.15 -18.29
CA ASP A 195 25.87 32.98 -17.75
C ASP A 195 24.42 33.26 -17.36
N THR A 196 23.97 34.50 -17.57
CA THR A 196 22.69 35.01 -17.05
C THR A 196 21.81 35.53 -18.18
N ASN A 197 20.65 34.91 -18.38
CA ASN A 197 19.58 35.39 -19.24
C ASN A 197 18.74 36.41 -18.48
N TYR A 198 18.48 37.55 -19.11
CA TYR A 198 17.65 38.61 -18.55
C TYR A 198 16.30 38.58 -19.25
N VAL A 199 15.21 38.57 -18.49
CA VAL A 199 13.86 38.29 -18.98
C VAL A 199 12.91 39.31 -18.39
N PHE A 200 11.96 39.79 -19.17
CA PHE A 200 11.02 40.84 -18.76
C PHE A 200 9.65 40.28 -18.41
N SER A 201 8.98 40.91 -17.44
CA SER A 201 7.53 40.79 -17.26
C SER A 201 6.76 41.79 -18.13
N PRO A 202 5.43 41.60 -18.32
CA PRO A 202 4.57 42.55 -19.01
C PRO A 202 4.56 43.95 -18.36
N GLN A 203 4.91 44.04 -17.07
CA GLN A 203 5.01 45.30 -16.32
C GLN A 203 6.38 45.97 -16.45
N GLY A 204 7.28 45.44 -17.30
CA GLY A 204 8.61 46.00 -17.53
C GLY A 204 9.64 45.67 -16.43
N GLN A 205 9.35 44.72 -15.54
CA GLN A 205 10.31 44.29 -14.51
C GLN A 205 11.35 43.34 -15.10
N LEU A 206 12.62 43.56 -14.74
CA LEU A 206 13.75 42.75 -15.19
C LEU A 206 14.03 41.60 -14.21
N PHE A 207 14.08 40.38 -14.72
CA PHE A 207 14.44 39.17 -13.98
C PHE A 207 15.70 38.54 -14.57
N HIS A 208 16.51 37.92 -13.73
CA HIS A 208 17.75 37.25 -14.15
C HIS A 208 17.68 35.75 -13.85
N PHE A 209 18.02 34.94 -14.85
CA PHE A 209 17.99 33.48 -14.79
C PHE A 209 19.28 32.90 -15.32
N HIS A 210 19.66 31.71 -14.87
CA HIS A 210 20.79 31.00 -15.47
C HIS A 210 20.40 30.53 -16.88
N ARG A 211 21.39 30.39 -17.76
CA ARG A 211 21.17 29.81 -19.10
C ARG A 211 20.54 28.42 -19.00
N GLY A 212 19.55 28.16 -19.85
CA GLY A 212 18.80 26.91 -19.88
C GLY A 212 17.54 26.89 -19.00
N CYS A 213 17.32 27.89 -18.15
CA CYS A 213 16.05 28.04 -17.42
C CYS A 213 14.85 28.14 -18.37
N THR A 214 13.72 27.58 -17.97
CA THR A 214 12.49 27.51 -18.77
C THR A 214 11.43 28.51 -18.33
N VAL A 215 10.37 28.69 -19.11
CA VAL A 215 9.19 29.49 -18.73
C VAL A 215 8.53 29.01 -17.43
N VAL A 216 8.66 27.72 -17.10
CA VAL A 216 8.22 27.17 -15.80
C VAL A 216 9.07 27.71 -14.66
N ASP A 217 10.38 27.81 -14.85
CA ASP A 217 11.29 28.37 -13.86
C ASP A 217 10.97 29.85 -13.59
N TYR A 218 10.60 30.61 -14.63
CA TYR A 218 10.11 31.99 -14.50
C TYR A 218 8.85 32.07 -13.62
N ALA A 219 7.81 31.26 -13.91
CA ALA A 219 6.57 31.29 -13.14
C ALA A 219 6.81 30.99 -11.64
N TYR A 220 7.62 29.98 -11.32
CA TYR A 220 7.96 29.63 -9.94
C TYR A 220 8.91 30.61 -9.24
N TYR A 221 9.64 31.42 -10.02
CA TYR A 221 10.43 32.54 -9.51
C TYR A 221 9.53 33.70 -9.08
N VAL A 222 8.58 34.11 -9.94
CA VAL A 222 7.62 35.20 -9.67
C VAL A 222 6.79 34.90 -8.43
N HIS A 223 5.96 33.84 -8.46
CA HIS A 223 5.20 33.42 -7.28
C HIS A 223 4.72 31.98 -7.41
N SER A 224 4.81 31.20 -6.32
CA SER A 224 4.48 29.76 -6.39
C SER A 224 2.99 29.45 -6.46
N ASP A 225 2.17 30.30 -5.85
CA ASP A 225 0.71 30.13 -5.92
C ASP A 225 0.17 30.58 -7.28
N LEU A 226 0.78 31.63 -7.87
CA LEU A 226 0.49 32.05 -9.24
C LEU A 226 0.90 30.94 -10.22
N ALA A 227 2.10 30.39 -10.06
CA ALA A 227 2.59 29.28 -10.88
C ALA A 227 1.64 28.07 -10.86
N ALA A 228 1.04 27.76 -9.70
CA ALA A 228 0.09 26.66 -9.58
C ALA A 228 -1.24 26.92 -10.32
N GLN A 229 -1.55 28.18 -10.63
CA GLN A 229 -2.75 28.60 -11.34
C GLN A 229 -2.49 28.87 -12.83
N VAL A 230 -1.25 28.73 -13.32
CA VAL A 230 -0.94 28.99 -14.73
C VAL A 230 -1.61 27.95 -15.63
N ARG A 231 -2.33 28.44 -16.64
CA ARG A 231 -2.96 27.66 -17.71
C ARG A 231 -2.10 27.61 -18.97
N ARG A 232 -1.52 28.74 -19.38
CA ARG A 232 -0.68 28.88 -20.59
C ARG A 232 0.45 29.87 -20.38
N PHE A 233 1.55 29.64 -21.10
CA PHE A 233 2.72 30.52 -21.15
C PHE A 233 2.78 31.21 -22.50
N TYR A 234 3.08 32.51 -22.51
CA TYR A 234 3.35 33.27 -23.74
C TYR A 234 4.78 33.82 -23.69
N LEU A 235 5.48 33.72 -24.81
CA LEU A 235 6.77 34.37 -25.03
C LEU A 235 6.65 35.33 -26.20
N ASN A 236 6.92 36.61 -25.96
CA ASN A 236 6.85 37.66 -26.98
C ASN A 236 5.49 37.68 -27.72
N GLY A 237 4.39 37.41 -26.99
CA GLY A 237 3.02 37.36 -27.52
C GLY A 237 2.63 36.02 -28.19
N VAL A 238 3.52 35.03 -28.24
CA VAL A 238 3.25 33.71 -28.85
C VAL A 238 3.06 32.65 -27.76
N PRO A 239 2.02 31.80 -27.81
CA PRO A 239 1.85 30.72 -26.86
C PRO A 239 2.95 29.66 -27.03
N VAL A 240 3.53 29.20 -25.92
CA VAL A 240 4.67 28.26 -25.93
C VAL A 240 4.48 27.08 -24.98
N GLU A 241 5.26 26.03 -25.21
CA GLU A 241 5.28 24.84 -24.35
C GLU A 241 6.06 25.09 -23.05
N PRO A 242 5.75 24.40 -21.95
CA PRO A 242 6.43 24.56 -20.66
C PRO A 242 7.95 24.32 -20.70
N ALA A 243 8.43 23.48 -21.62
CA ALA A 243 9.85 23.15 -21.78
C ALA A 243 10.66 24.22 -22.53
N THR A 244 10.00 25.29 -23.00
CA THR A 244 10.66 26.35 -23.77
C THR A 244 11.65 27.10 -22.89
N VAL A 245 12.89 27.16 -23.35
CA VAL A 245 14.00 27.83 -22.66
C VAL A 245 13.87 29.35 -22.83
N LEU A 246 14.13 30.09 -21.75
CA LEU A 246 14.18 31.54 -21.72
C LEU A 246 15.45 32.03 -22.40
N HIS A 247 15.32 32.99 -23.31
CA HIS A 247 16.43 33.70 -23.94
C HIS A 247 16.58 35.10 -23.38
N HIS A 248 17.70 35.74 -23.72
CA HIS A 248 17.97 37.11 -23.32
C HIS A 248 16.93 38.05 -23.96
N LEU A 249 16.35 38.93 -23.14
CA LEU A 249 15.32 39.93 -23.45
C LEU A 249 13.96 39.36 -23.87
N ASP A 250 13.67 38.10 -23.52
CA ASP A 250 12.35 37.54 -23.72
C ASP A 250 11.31 38.23 -22.82
N LEU A 251 10.14 38.53 -23.38
CA LEU A 251 8.96 38.95 -22.64
C LEU A 251 8.11 37.73 -22.29
N VAL A 252 7.98 37.40 -21.00
CA VAL A 252 7.19 36.24 -20.53
C VAL A 252 5.86 36.72 -19.98
N GLU A 253 4.77 36.21 -20.53
CA GLU A 253 3.42 36.44 -20.01
C GLU A 253 2.81 35.13 -19.50
N LEU A 254 2.07 35.21 -18.40
CA LEU A 254 1.43 34.07 -17.75
C LEU A 254 -0.08 34.24 -17.77
N GLU A 255 -0.79 33.33 -18.43
CA GLU A 255 -2.24 33.24 -18.36
C GLU A 255 -2.62 32.32 -17.20
N TYR A 256 -3.32 32.85 -16.19
CA TYR A 256 -3.66 32.14 -14.95
C TYR A 256 -5.17 32.02 -14.75
N ASP A 257 -5.59 30.90 -14.15
CA ASP A 257 -6.97 30.54 -13.84
C ASP A 257 -7.02 29.87 -12.46
N THR A 258 -7.90 30.34 -11.57
CA THR A 258 -8.06 29.77 -10.23
C THR A 258 -8.55 28.31 -10.24
N HIS A 259 -9.16 27.86 -11.33
CA HIS A 259 -9.60 26.48 -11.53
C HIS A 259 -8.64 25.64 -12.38
N ALA A 260 -7.42 26.13 -12.65
CA ALA A 260 -6.44 25.37 -13.41
C ALA A 260 -6.08 24.03 -12.71
N PRO A 261 -5.86 22.95 -13.46
CA PRO A 261 -5.56 21.61 -12.92
C PRO A 261 -4.20 21.50 -12.19
N GLY A 262 -3.41 22.57 -12.18
CA GLY A 262 -2.12 22.63 -11.49
C GLY A 262 -0.95 22.03 -12.28
N PRO A 263 0.27 22.09 -11.70
CA PRO A 263 1.50 21.62 -12.33
C PRO A 263 1.50 20.11 -12.55
N THR A 264 1.97 19.67 -13.72
CA THR A 264 1.99 18.27 -14.15
C THR A 264 3.42 17.69 -14.17
N ARG A 265 3.56 16.38 -14.42
CA ARG A 265 4.89 15.75 -14.60
C ARG A 265 5.67 16.35 -15.79
N VAL A 266 4.97 16.87 -16.80
CA VAL A 266 5.58 17.59 -17.92
C VAL A 266 6.33 18.84 -17.40
N TRP A 267 5.75 19.55 -16.43
CA TRP A 267 6.37 20.73 -15.83
C TRP A 267 7.58 20.36 -14.96
N LEU A 268 7.53 19.22 -14.27
CA LEU A 268 8.68 18.71 -13.50
C LEU A 268 9.88 18.39 -14.40
N ASN A 269 9.62 17.83 -15.59
CA ASN A 269 10.66 17.53 -16.57
C ASN A 269 11.20 18.80 -17.24
N ALA A 270 10.36 19.81 -17.42
CA ALA A 270 10.75 21.11 -17.97
C ALA A 270 11.60 21.94 -16.99
N ALA A 271 11.27 21.93 -15.70
CA ALA A 271 11.93 22.76 -14.69
C ALA A 271 13.43 22.43 -14.52
N ARG A 272 14.27 23.44 -14.65
CA ARG A 272 15.73 23.33 -14.49
C ARG A 272 16.22 23.79 -13.13
N THR A 273 15.54 24.74 -12.50
CA THR A 273 15.95 25.23 -11.18
C THR A 273 15.55 24.26 -10.07
N SER A 274 16.41 24.11 -9.06
CA SER A 274 16.14 23.28 -7.88
C SER A 274 14.88 23.73 -7.13
N ARG A 275 14.63 25.05 -7.09
CA ARG A 275 13.45 25.68 -6.48
C ARG A 275 12.16 25.25 -7.16
N ALA A 276 12.07 25.38 -8.50
CA ALA A 276 10.87 25.01 -9.25
C ALA A 276 10.63 23.49 -9.16
N ARG A 277 11.68 22.68 -9.39
CA ARG A 277 11.60 21.21 -9.27
C ARG A 277 11.09 20.77 -7.91
N SER A 278 11.65 21.32 -6.83
CA SER A 278 11.23 20.96 -5.46
C SER A 278 9.78 21.32 -5.15
N LYS A 279 9.29 22.45 -5.67
CA LYS A 279 7.90 22.91 -5.45
C LYS A 279 6.90 22.11 -6.29
N ILE A 280 7.24 21.81 -7.55
CA ILE A 280 6.43 20.95 -8.43
C ILE A 280 6.41 19.51 -7.89
N ASP A 281 7.56 18.96 -7.51
CA ASP A 281 7.67 17.63 -6.92
C ASP A 281 6.84 17.51 -5.63
N ARG A 282 6.90 18.52 -4.74
CA ARG A 282 6.04 18.58 -3.55
C ARG A 282 4.55 18.66 -3.87
N HIS A 283 4.17 19.32 -4.96
CA HIS A 283 2.79 19.42 -5.43
C HIS A 283 2.31 18.10 -6.04
N LEU A 284 3.11 17.47 -6.90
CA LEU A 284 2.82 16.17 -7.52
C LEU A 284 2.82 15.02 -6.51
N LYS A 285 3.71 15.05 -5.51
CA LYS A 285 3.72 14.11 -4.39
C LYS A 285 2.42 14.19 -3.57
N ARG A 286 1.85 15.38 -3.42
CA ARG A 286 0.53 15.58 -2.80
C ARG A 286 -0.62 15.03 -3.65
N LEU A 287 -0.48 14.93 -4.97
CA LEU A 287 -1.58 14.59 -5.90
C LEU A 287 -1.61 13.15 -6.43
N GLY A 288 -0.46 12.47 -6.66
CA GLY A 288 -0.48 11.17 -7.34
C GLY A 288 0.58 10.14 -6.95
N GLN A 289 1.61 10.52 -6.18
CA GLN A 289 2.70 9.62 -5.79
C GLN A 289 2.62 9.14 -4.34
N GLY A 290 1.83 9.81 -3.49
CA GLY A 290 1.63 9.40 -2.10
C GLY A 290 1.05 7.99 -1.96
N ILE A 291 0.09 7.63 -2.82
CA ILE A 291 -0.62 6.34 -2.70
C ILE A 291 0.31 5.18 -3.10
N TYR A 292 0.94 5.24 -4.28
CA TYR A 292 1.82 4.16 -4.77
C TYR A 292 3.09 4.00 -3.90
N HIS A 293 3.73 5.11 -3.49
CA HIS A 293 4.88 5.02 -2.59
C HIS A 293 4.48 4.57 -1.19
N GLY A 294 3.29 4.94 -0.71
CA GLY A 294 2.75 4.50 0.57
C GLY A 294 2.55 2.99 0.57
N GLN A 295 1.90 2.48 -0.47
CA GLN A 295 1.66 1.06 -0.65
C GLN A 295 2.98 0.29 -0.74
N ARG A 296 3.89 0.72 -1.62
CA ARG A 296 5.22 0.09 -1.75
C ARG A 296 6.02 0.13 -0.46
N THR A 297 5.90 1.18 0.35
CA THR A 297 6.57 1.29 1.65
C THR A 297 6.02 0.28 2.65
N ILE A 298 4.69 0.15 2.74
CA ILE A 298 4.03 -0.86 3.57
C ILE A 298 4.45 -2.27 3.11
N ASP A 299 4.38 -2.58 1.82
CA ASP A 299 4.69 -3.91 1.28
C ASP A 299 6.17 -4.29 1.49
N THR A 300 7.08 -3.35 1.20
CA THR A 300 8.52 -3.54 1.42
C THR A 300 8.81 -3.76 2.91
N ARG A 301 8.10 -3.04 3.78
CA ARG A 301 8.30 -3.15 5.22
C ARG A 301 7.74 -4.45 5.77
N LEU A 302 6.56 -4.86 5.31
CA LEU A 302 5.93 -6.14 5.62
C LEU A 302 6.88 -7.28 5.26
N THR A 303 7.34 -7.35 4.02
CA THR A 303 8.28 -8.38 3.54
C THR A 303 9.53 -8.47 4.42
N LYS A 304 10.10 -7.31 4.82
CA LYS A 304 11.27 -7.26 5.71
C LYS A 304 10.97 -7.81 7.11
N LEU A 305 9.76 -7.58 7.64
CA LEU A 305 9.35 -8.07 8.96
C LEU A 305 9.05 -9.57 8.90
N GLU A 306 8.38 -10.04 7.85
CA GLU A 306 8.12 -11.46 7.63
C GLU A 306 9.41 -12.27 7.54
N ASN A 307 10.38 -11.79 6.75
CA ASN A 307 11.71 -12.41 6.66
C ASN A 307 12.49 -12.32 7.97
N HIS A 308 12.28 -11.26 8.76
CA HIS A 308 12.94 -11.11 10.06
C HIS A 308 12.38 -12.11 11.07
N TYR A 309 11.06 -12.24 11.18
CA TYR A 309 10.43 -13.07 12.20
C TYR A 309 10.21 -14.54 11.76
N GLY A 310 10.31 -14.83 10.47
CA GLY A 310 10.19 -16.19 9.92
C GLY A 310 8.75 -16.69 9.75
N PHE A 311 7.77 -15.78 9.69
CA PHE A 311 6.37 -16.10 9.40
C PHE A 311 5.67 -14.92 8.75
N ASN A 312 4.61 -15.22 8.00
CA ASN A 312 3.74 -14.26 7.32
C ASN A 312 2.55 -13.88 8.21
N ILE A 313 2.01 -12.67 8.01
CA ILE A 313 0.76 -12.27 8.63
C ILE A 313 -0.38 -12.42 7.61
N PRO A 314 -1.49 -13.07 7.96
CA PRO A 314 -2.67 -13.17 7.10
C PRO A 314 -3.18 -11.80 6.65
N GLU A 315 -3.60 -11.71 5.38
CA GLU A 315 -4.04 -10.47 4.76
C GLU A 315 -5.16 -9.79 5.57
N HIS A 316 -6.14 -10.55 6.07
CA HIS A 316 -7.27 -10.01 6.84
C HIS A 316 -6.82 -9.29 8.12
N ARG A 317 -5.77 -9.74 8.81
CA ARG A 317 -5.22 -9.08 10.01
C ARG A 317 -4.50 -7.78 9.64
N ILE A 318 -3.85 -7.75 8.47
CA ILE A 318 -3.22 -6.54 7.93
C ILE A 318 -4.31 -5.51 7.59
N THR A 319 -5.38 -5.93 6.89
CA THR A 319 -6.52 -5.07 6.57
C THR A 319 -7.17 -4.50 7.83
N GLN A 320 -7.37 -5.33 8.87
CA GLN A 320 -7.90 -4.89 10.16
C GLN A 320 -6.98 -3.88 10.87
N ALA A 321 -5.66 -4.13 10.89
CA ALA A 321 -4.70 -3.21 11.49
C ALA A 321 -4.70 -1.84 10.80
N ILE A 322 -4.75 -1.84 9.47
CA ILE A 322 -4.86 -0.61 8.68
C ILE A 322 -6.18 0.10 8.98
N SER A 323 -7.31 -0.61 9.00
CA SER A 323 -8.62 -0.03 9.34
C SER A 323 -8.65 0.58 10.75
N ASN A 324 -8.03 -0.10 11.72
CA ASN A 324 -7.93 0.41 13.09
C ASN A 324 -7.07 1.68 13.16
N GLU A 325 -5.95 1.75 12.43
CA GLU A 325 -5.12 2.95 12.39
C GLU A 325 -5.83 4.12 11.69
N MET A 326 -6.60 3.85 10.63
CA MET A 326 -7.47 4.85 9.99
C MET A 326 -8.48 5.44 10.99
N ARG A 327 -9.18 4.59 11.75
CA ARG A 327 -10.13 5.05 12.78
C ARG A 327 -9.46 5.86 13.88
N ARG A 328 -8.28 5.42 14.36
CA ARG A 328 -7.53 6.13 15.41
C ARG A 328 -7.10 7.53 14.99
N ARG A 329 -6.77 7.71 13.71
CA ARG A 329 -6.33 8.99 13.14
C ARG A 329 -7.44 9.79 12.46
N ASN A 330 -8.67 9.27 12.47
CA ASN A 330 -9.82 9.87 11.81
C ASN A 330 -9.61 10.10 10.30
N LEU A 331 -8.96 9.16 9.62
CA LEU A 331 -8.73 9.20 8.17
C LEU A 331 -9.95 8.65 7.43
N ALA A 332 -10.37 9.35 6.38
CA ALA A 332 -11.59 9.04 5.65
C ALA A 332 -11.40 7.90 4.63
N SER A 333 -10.18 7.66 4.17
CA SER A 333 -9.89 6.67 3.12
C SER A 333 -8.53 6.00 3.27
N MET A 334 -8.39 4.83 2.64
CA MET A 334 -7.10 4.12 2.53
C MET A 334 -6.07 4.98 1.81
N GLU A 335 -6.48 5.73 0.79
CA GLU A 335 -5.61 6.61 0.01
C GLU A 335 -4.98 7.70 0.88
N GLU A 336 -5.75 8.24 1.83
CA GLU A 336 -5.26 9.24 2.78
C GLU A 336 -4.20 8.64 3.71
N LEU A 337 -4.42 7.42 4.21
CA LEU A 337 -3.41 6.70 5.01
C LEU A 337 -2.14 6.43 4.22
N LEU A 338 -2.26 5.96 2.97
CA LEU A 338 -1.10 5.70 2.12
C LEU A 338 -0.33 6.99 1.82
N SER A 339 -1.04 8.11 1.63
CA SER A 339 -0.43 9.44 1.48
C SER A 339 0.34 9.86 2.75
N GLU A 340 -0.21 9.62 3.94
CA GLU A 340 0.48 9.89 5.22
C GLU A 340 1.75 9.04 5.39
N VAL A 341 1.72 7.78 4.97
CA VAL A 341 2.89 6.89 4.98
C VAL A 341 3.95 7.37 4.00
N ALA A 342 3.56 7.69 2.76
CA ALA A 342 4.50 8.20 1.76
C ALA A 342 5.10 9.55 2.11
N ALA A 343 4.34 10.40 2.82
CA ALA A 343 4.84 11.65 3.35
C ALA A 343 5.75 11.48 4.58
N GLY A 344 5.90 10.26 5.11
CA GLY A 344 6.71 9.95 6.29
C GLY A 344 6.09 10.40 7.61
N ARG A 345 4.82 10.83 7.61
CA ARG A 345 4.09 11.25 8.82
C ARG A 345 3.55 10.06 9.62
N LEU A 346 3.36 8.92 8.96
CA LEU A 346 3.04 7.64 9.55
C LEU A 346 4.10 6.60 9.20
N ASP A 347 4.81 6.11 10.21
CA ASP A 347 5.76 5.01 10.03
C ASP A 347 4.98 3.69 9.85
N ALA A 348 5.28 2.96 8.78
CA ALA A 348 4.70 1.64 8.51
C ALA A 348 4.94 0.65 9.67
N ASP A 349 6.04 0.78 10.41
CA ASP A 349 6.32 -0.06 11.57
C ASP A 349 5.29 0.12 12.70
N ARG A 350 4.63 1.28 12.82
CA ARG A 350 3.57 1.45 13.82
C ARG A 350 2.35 0.58 13.53
N ILE A 351 2.09 0.29 12.25
CA ILE A 351 0.96 -0.53 11.82
C ILE A 351 1.35 -2.01 11.87
N LEU A 352 2.52 -2.33 11.31
CA LEU A 352 2.92 -3.70 11.03
C LEU A 352 3.60 -4.38 12.22
N HIS A 353 4.53 -3.71 12.92
CA HIS A 353 5.30 -4.34 14.00
C HIS A 353 4.44 -4.91 15.14
N PRO A 354 3.33 -4.28 15.58
CA PRO A 354 2.46 -4.87 16.60
C PRO A 354 1.93 -6.26 16.22
N LEU A 355 1.63 -6.49 14.93
CA LEU A 355 1.10 -7.77 14.45
C LEU A 355 2.09 -8.92 14.70
N PHE A 356 3.37 -8.68 14.42
CA PHE A 356 4.44 -9.65 14.69
C PHE A 356 4.78 -9.72 16.18
N ALA A 357 4.85 -8.58 16.86
CA ALA A 357 5.20 -8.51 18.27
C ALA A 357 4.21 -9.29 19.14
N ASP A 358 2.91 -9.13 18.88
CA ASP A 358 1.85 -9.85 19.61
C ASP A 358 1.97 -11.36 19.41
N GLU A 359 2.47 -11.82 18.27
CA GLU A 359 2.69 -13.24 18.00
C GLU A 359 3.92 -13.78 18.74
N ILE A 360 5.04 -13.05 18.68
CA ILE A 360 6.28 -13.42 19.38
C ILE A 360 6.09 -13.41 20.90
N ILE A 361 5.39 -12.40 21.45
CA ILE A 361 5.14 -12.29 22.89
C ILE A 361 4.35 -13.49 23.43
N ARG A 362 3.42 -14.05 22.65
CA ARG A 362 2.64 -15.23 23.05
C ARG A 362 3.51 -16.45 23.32
N GLN A 363 4.67 -16.49 22.69
CA GLN A 363 5.65 -17.56 22.83
C GLN A 363 6.64 -17.32 23.98
N VAL A 364 6.54 -16.20 24.71
CA VAL A 364 7.39 -15.95 25.89
C VAL A 364 6.76 -16.61 27.12
N GLN A 365 7.55 -17.42 27.82
CA GLN A 365 7.15 -17.99 29.11
C GLN A 365 7.28 -16.92 30.20
N ILE A 366 6.13 -16.53 30.78
CA ILE A 366 6.08 -15.55 31.88
C ILE A 366 6.44 -16.27 33.19
N PRO A 367 7.45 -15.82 33.95
CA PRO A 367 7.75 -16.37 35.26
C PRO A 367 6.58 -16.14 36.23
N SER A 368 6.11 -17.20 36.88
CA SER A 368 4.94 -17.17 37.80
C SER A 368 5.11 -16.15 38.93
N ALA A 369 6.34 -15.91 39.38
CA ALA A 369 6.68 -14.93 40.41
C ALA A 369 6.33 -13.47 40.04
N MET A 370 6.24 -13.15 38.74
CA MET A 370 6.04 -11.76 38.28
C MET A 370 4.56 -11.38 38.19
N ARG A 371 3.62 -12.34 38.26
CA ARG A 371 2.16 -12.13 38.21
C ARG A 371 1.70 -11.20 37.06
N LEU A 372 2.32 -11.32 35.89
CA LEU A 372 1.97 -10.51 34.71
C LEU A 372 1.01 -11.23 33.79
N ARG A 373 0.11 -10.46 33.19
CA ARG A 373 -0.76 -10.90 32.09
C ARG A 373 -0.06 -10.73 30.73
N PRO A 374 -0.46 -11.50 29.70
CA PRO A 374 0.15 -11.42 28.37
C PRO A 374 0.12 -10.01 27.74
N ASP A 375 -0.92 -9.21 28.00
CA ASP A 375 -1.05 -7.82 27.52
C ASP A 375 -0.07 -6.85 28.19
N GLN A 376 0.54 -7.24 29.32
CA GLN A 376 1.56 -6.46 30.02
C GLN A 376 2.98 -6.73 29.49
N LEU A 377 3.14 -7.67 28.56
CA LEU A 377 4.40 -7.88 27.86
C LEU A 377 4.45 -7.01 26.60
N GLN A 378 5.61 -6.43 26.28
CA GLN A 378 5.84 -5.87 24.95
C GLN A 378 7.22 -6.19 24.41
N LEU A 379 7.28 -6.49 23.13
CA LEU A 379 8.51 -6.74 22.42
C LEU A 379 9.28 -5.43 22.19
N ALA A 380 10.59 -5.44 22.40
CA ALA A 380 11.41 -4.27 22.17
C ALA A 380 11.68 -4.04 20.68
N GLN A 381 11.33 -2.86 20.18
CA GLN A 381 11.62 -2.43 18.79
C GLN A 381 13.11 -2.16 18.53
N CYS A 382 13.95 -2.03 19.58
CA CYS A 382 15.36 -1.68 19.41
C CYS A 382 16.27 -2.86 19.02
N CYS A 383 15.94 -4.07 19.47
CA CYS A 383 16.68 -5.29 19.14
C CYS A 383 15.82 -6.34 18.42
N ARG A 384 14.49 -6.19 18.41
CA ARG A 384 13.53 -7.07 17.71
C ARG A 384 13.84 -8.56 17.89
N PRO A 385 13.77 -9.07 19.13
CA PRO A 385 14.06 -10.47 19.42
C PRO A 385 13.18 -11.40 18.59
N ARG A 386 13.81 -12.43 18.03
CA ARG A 386 13.20 -13.50 17.22
C ARG A 386 13.15 -14.78 18.05
N LEU A 387 12.30 -15.70 17.65
CA LEU A 387 12.24 -17.01 18.29
C LEU A 387 13.58 -17.74 18.17
N GLY A 388 14.02 -18.34 19.27
CA GLY A 388 15.34 -18.97 19.37
C GLY A 388 16.45 -18.03 19.86
N ASP A 389 16.25 -16.71 19.86
CA ASP A 389 17.22 -15.78 20.46
C ASP A 389 17.22 -15.91 21.99
N ASP A 390 18.38 -15.72 22.62
CA ASP A 390 18.44 -15.53 24.07
C ASP A 390 17.73 -14.23 24.45
N ILE A 391 16.69 -14.33 25.29
CA ILE A 391 15.85 -13.18 25.66
C ILE A 391 15.92 -12.83 27.15
N VAL A 392 15.82 -11.52 27.40
CA VAL A 392 15.76 -10.93 28.73
C VAL A 392 14.58 -9.96 28.84
N GLY A 393 13.89 -10.00 29.97
CA GLY A 393 12.77 -9.15 30.31
C GLY A 393 13.22 -8.00 31.20
N ARG A 394 12.95 -6.76 30.78
CA ARG A 394 13.13 -5.58 31.62
C ARG A 394 11.82 -5.18 32.29
N PRO A 395 11.71 -5.29 33.63
CA PRO A 395 10.51 -4.90 34.34
C PRO A 395 10.40 -3.38 34.44
N TYR A 396 9.19 -2.86 34.27
CA TYR A 396 8.81 -1.49 34.57
C TYR A 396 7.85 -1.52 35.76
N ALA A 397 8.33 -1.06 36.90
CA ALA A 397 7.55 -1.01 38.13
C ALA A 397 6.97 0.40 38.35
N ARG A 398 5.75 0.44 38.89
CA ARG A 398 5.15 1.64 39.48
C ARG A 398 4.77 1.27 40.90
N ASP A 399 5.17 2.08 41.88
CA ASP A 399 4.87 1.84 43.30
C ASP A 399 5.27 0.43 43.80
N GLY A 400 6.42 -0.08 43.32
CA GLY A 400 6.95 -1.40 43.71
C GLY A 400 6.32 -2.60 42.98
N VAL A 401 5.25 -2.41 42.21
CA VAL A 401 4.59 -3.49 41.45
C VAL A 401 5.01 -3.43 39.99
N VAL A 402 5.43 -4.56 39.41
CA VAL A 402 5.76 -4.66 37.98
C VAL A 402 4.48 -4.49 37.17
N THR A 403 4.39 -3.39 36.42
CA THR A 403 3.23 -3.06 35.58
C THR A 403 3.39 -3.56 34.16
N ARG A 404 4.64 -3.65 33.67
CA ARG A 404 4.97 -4.02 32.29
C ARG A 404 6.32 -4.71 32.23
N LEU A 405 6.46 -5.69 31.34
CA LEU A 405 7.74 -6.33 31.03
C LEU A 405 8.08 -6.10 29.57
N LYS A 406 9.26 -5.52 29.31
CA LYS A 406 9.73 -5.32 27.94
C LYS A 406 10.75 -6.39 27.58
N VAL A 407 10.50 -7.15 26.52
CA VAL A 407 11.34 -8.28 26.12
C VAL A 407 12.39 -7.81 25.11
N HIS A 408 13.65 -8.07 25.42
CA HIS A 408 14.83 -7.72 24.62
C HIS A 408 15.65 -8.97 24.32
N GLN A 409 16.53 -8.89 23.32
CA GLN A 409 17.64 -9.84 23.18
C GLN A 409 18.64 -9.63 24.33
N ALA A 410 19.24 -10.72 24.82
CA ALA A 410 20.26 -10.68 25.87
C ALA A 410 21.46 -9.80 25.48
N SER A 411 21.82 -9.78 24.19
CA SER A 411 22.90 -8.97 23.61
C SER A 411 22.52 -7.51 23.31
N CYS A 412 21.36 -7.02 23.76
CA CYS A 412 20.90 -5.67 23.43
C CYS A 412 21.79 -4.58 24.04
N THR A 413 22.45 -3.78 23.19
CA THR A 413 23.31 -2.65 23.61
C THR A 413 22.61 -1.62 24.48
N ARG A 414 21.28 -1.43 24.31
CA ARG A 414 20.49 -0.52 25.16
C ARG A 414 20.28 -1.01 26.60
N LEU A 415 20.66 -2.25 26.92
CA LEU A 415 20.56 -2.81 28.27
C LEU A 415 21.90 -2.85 29.02
N HIS A 416 23.02 -2.52 28.36
CA HIS A 416 24.38 -2.68 28.91
C HIS A 416 24.63 -1.88 30.22
N HIS A 417 23.83 -0.86 30.51
CA HIS A 417 23.97 -0.03 31.72
C HIS A 417 22.76 -0.12 32.66
N LEU A 418 21.91 -1.13 32.48
CA LEU A 418 20.62 -1.22 33.15
C LEU A 418 20.52 -2.56 33.88
N HIS A 419 20.46 -2.48 35.21
CA HIS A 419 20.38 -3.63 36.11
C HIS A 419 18.92 -4.03 36.39
N GLY A 420 18.71 -5.26 36.87
CA GLY A 420 17.36 -5.78 37.18
C GLY A 420 16.63 -6.47 36.01
N ASN A 421 17.36 -6.88 34.97
CA ASN A 421 16.78 -7.65 33.86
C ASN A 421 16.61 -9.13 34.29
N THR A 422 15.48 -9.73 33.95
CA THR A 422 15.16 -11.13 34.27
C THR A 422 15.34 -11.99 33.02
N PRO A 423 16.11 -13.10 33.04
CA PRO A 423 16.19 -14.00 31.89
C PRO A 423 14.81 -14.63 31.62
N LEU A 424 14.45 -14.74 30.34
CA LEU A 424 13.18 -15.31 29.89
C LEU A 424 13.45 -16.54 29.02
N LYS A 425 12.42 -17.37 28.87
CA LYS A 425 12.46 -18.56 28.01
C LYS A 425 11.33 -18.52 27.00
N TRP A 426 11.53 -19.16 25.86
CA TRP A 426 10.48 -19.42 24.90
C TRP A 426 9.65 -20.64 25.33
N ARG A 427 8.35 -20.61 25.03
CA ARG A 427 7.38 -21.67 25.31
C ARG A 427 7.59 -22.88 24.39
N LEU A 428 7.91 -22.63 23.12
CA LEU A 428 8.25 -23.66 22.14
C LEU A 428 9.77 -23.82 22.08
N GLN A 429 10.26 -25.05 22.25
CA GLN A 429 11.62 -25.41 21.84
C GLN A 429 11.66 -25.64 20.32
N PRO A 430 12.76 -25.31 19.63
CA PRO A 430 12.82 -25.20 18.18
C PRO A 430 12.99 -26.54 17.47
N GLU A 431 12.15 -27.54 17.75
CA GLU A 431 11.95 -28.65 16.82
C GLU A 431 10.94 -28.19 15.75
N LEU A 432 11.48 -27.44 14.78
CA LEU A 432 10.77 -26.63 13.79
C LEU A 432 10.12 -27.50 12.70
N LYS A 433 9.00 -28.15 13.01
CA LYS A 433 8.06 -28.54 11.94
C LYS A 433 7.37 -27.28 11.41
N THR A 434 7.59 -26.97 10.14
CA THR A 434 7.04 -25.79 9.49
C THR A 434 5.66 -26.11 8.96
N VAL A 435 4.64 -25.55 9.61
CA VAL A 435 3.27 -25.56 9.10
C VAL A 435 3.12 -24.41 8.11
N ALA A 436 2.73 -24.74 6.88
CA ALA A 436 2.55 -23.79 5.80
C ALA A 436 1.23 -24.02 5.07
N GLN A 437 0.66 -22.92 4.59
CA GLN A 437 -0.47 -22.94 3.67
C GLN A 437 0.06 -22.80 2.24
N LEU A 438 -0.25 -23.79 1.40
CA LEU A 438 0.08 -23.81 -0.01
C LEU A 438 -1.19 -23.48 -0.80
N GLU A 439 -1.19 -22.42 -1.60
CA GLU A 439 -2.28 -22.05 -2.51
C GLU A 439 -1.83 -22.22 -3.96
N ILE A 440 -2.65 -22.91 -4.75
CA ILE A 440 -2.45 -23.18 -6.17
C ILE A 440 -3.61 -22.53 -6.93
N GLN A 441 -3.28 -21.72 -7.93
CA GLN A 441 -4.23 -21.19 -8.90
C GLN A 441 -3.94 -21.78 -10.27
N ALA A 442 -4.92 -22.45 -10.86
CA ALA A 442 -4.80 -23.15 -12.13
C ALA A 442 -6.13 -23.09 -12.92
N LEU A 443 -6.11 -23.54 -14.17
CA LEU A 443 -7.35 -23.82 -14.90
C LEU A 443 -8.07 -25.02 -14.29
N ASP A 444 -9.41 -24.96 -14.26
CA ASP A 444 -10.26 -26.04 -13.75
C ASP A 444 -10.32 -27.20 -14.76
N GLU A 445 -9.34 -28.09 -14.67
CA GLU A 445 -9.19 -29.28 -15.51
C GLU A 445 -9.40 -30.56 -14.70
N ASP A 446 -10.02 -31.58 -15.32
CA ASP A 446 -10.38 -32.84 -14.67
C ASP A 446 -9.16 -33.53 -14.04
N GLY A 447 -9.16 -33.70 -12.72
CA GLY A 447 -8.10 -34.42 -11.98
C GLY A 447 -7.01 -33.55 -11.35
N LEU A 448 -7.08 -32.21 -11.46
CA LEU A 448 -6.10 -31.27 -10.87
C LEU A 448 -5.83 -31.54 -9.37
N LEU A 449 -6.89 -31.70 -8.58
CA LEU A 449 -6.77 -31.98 -7.14
C LEU A 449 -6.09 -33.34 -6.88
N GLY A 450 -6.39 -34.34 -7.72
CA GLY A 450 -5.80 -35.68 -7.61
C GLY A 450 -4.30 -35.67 -7.89
N ASP A 451 -3.88 -34.97 -8.95
CA ASP A 451 -2.47 -34.85 -9.31
C ASP A 451 -1.67 -34.08 -8.24
N ALA A 452 -2.25 -32.99 -7.72
CA ALA A 452 -1.65 -32.21 -6.64
C ALA A 452 -1.52 -33.04 -5.34
N LEU A 453 -2.57 -33.76 -4.95
CA LEU A 453 -2.50 -34.69 -3.81
C LEU A 453 -1.45 -35.78 -4.03
N GLY A 454 -1.37 -36.33 -5.25
CA GLY A 454 -0.37 -37.33 -5.62
C GLY A 454 1.05 -36.85 -5.34
N GLN A 455 1.40 -35.62 -5.75
CA GLN A 455 2.70 -35.02 -5.47
C GLN A 455 2.97 -34.87 -3.97
N ILE A 456 2.00 -34.40 -3.18
CA ILE A 456 2.14 -34.29 -1.71
C ILE A 456 2.37 -35.67 -1.08
N TYR A 457 1.62 -36.68 -1.52
CA TYR A 457 1.75 -38.04 -0.99
C TYR A 457 3.10 -38.70 -1.31
N THR A 458 3.75 -38.34 -2.43
CA THR A 458 5.13 -38.83 -2.72
C THR A 458 6.18 -38.32 -1.74
N MET A 459 5.90 -37.23 -1.02
CA MET A 459 6.82 -36.61 -0.06
C MET A 459 6.61 -37.13 1.38
N LEU A 460 5.69 -38.07 1.62
CA LEU A 460 5.53 -38.72 2.92
C LEU A 460 6.78 -39.56 3.29
N PRO A 461 7.21 -39.60 4.56
CA PRO A 461 6.62 -38.94 5.74
C PRO A 461 7.15 -37.52 6.01
N ARG A 462 8.00 -36.95 5.14
CA ARG A 462 8.64 -35.62 5.32
C ARG A 462 7.61 -34.47 5.35
N VAL A 463 6.39 -34.74 4.89
CA VAL A 463 5.26 -33.80 4.81
C VAL A 463 3.99 -34.47 5.31
N THR A 464 3.27 -33.83 6.21
CA THR A 464 1.93 -34.25 6.65
C THR A 464 0.89 -33.29 6.09
N LEU A 465 -0.15 -33.82 5.43
CA LEU A 465 -1.29 -33.04 4.94
C LEU A 465 -2.37 -32.98 6.03
N HIS A 466 -2.68 -31.77 6.50
CA HIS A 466 -3.73 -31.54 7.50
C HIS A 466 -5.09 -31.26 6.87
N LYS A 467 -5.11 -30.46 5.79
CA LYS A 467 -6.35 -30.03 5.14
C LYS A 467 -6.15 -29.74 3.66
N ALA A 468 -7.13 -30.08 2.84
CA ALA A 468 -7.20 -29.72 1.43
C ALA A 468 -8.57 -29.10 1.13
N GLU A 469 -8.60 -27.91 0.53
CA GLU A 469 -9.79 -27.22 0.07
C GLU A 469 -9.64 -26.90 -1.41
N ALA A 470 -10.65 -27.19 -2.22
CA ALA A 470 -10.66 -26.81 -3.63
C ALA A 470 -11.93 -26.02 -3.95
N MET A 471 -11.77 -24.93 -4.69
CA MET A 471 -12.87 -24.09 -5.15
C MET A 471 -12.67 -23.79 -6.63
N ALA A 472 -13.68 -24.08 -7.45
CA ALA A 472 -13.69 -23.74 -8.86
C ALA A 472 -14.74 -22.64 -9.15
N ARG A 473 -14.35 -21.62 -9.91
CA ARG A 473 -15.25 -20.57 -10.42
C ARG A 473 -14.81 -20.12 -11.80
N HIS A 474 -15.76 -20.07 -12.74
CA HIS A 474 -15.56 -19.54 -14.10
C HIS A 474 -14.34 -20.13 -14.84
N GLY A 475 -14.11 -21.45 -14.71
CA GLY A 475 -13.00 -22.15 -15.37
C GLY A 475 -11.62 -21.97 -14.71
N ALA A 476 -11.54 -21.26 -13.58
CA ALA A 476 -10.36 -21.19 -12.75
C ALA A 476 -10.57 -21.97 -11.43
N ALA A 477 -9.59 -22.79 -11.08
CA ALA A 477 -9.55 -23.54 -9.84
C ALA A 477 -8.55 -22.92 -8.87
N ARG A 478 -8.96 -22.76 -7.61
CA ARG A 478 -8.11 -22.41 -6.48
C ARG A 478 -8.09 -23.57 -5.50
N VAL A 479 -6.92 -24.16 -5.32
CA VAL A 479 -6.70 -25.28 -4.40
C VAL A 479 -5.79 -24.82 -3.27
N ARG A 480 -6.18 -25.11 -2.03
CA ARG A 480 -5.45 -24.73 -0.82
C ARG A 480 -5.14 -25.99 0.00
N PHE A 481 -3.87 -26.17 0.31
CA PHE A 481 -3.39 -27.22 1.20
C PHE A 481 -2.81 -26.62 2.48
N ILE A 482 -3.06 -27.28 3.60
CA ILE A 482 -2.42 -26.99 4.89
C ILE A 482 -1.50 -28.16 5.17
N LEU A 483 -0.20 -27.89 5.14
CA LEU A 483 0.87 -28.89 5.18
C LEU A 483 1.76 -28.62 6.38
N GLU A 484 2.28 -29.68 6.99
CA GLU A 484 3.34 -29.63 7.99
C GLU A 484 4.57 -30.33 7.42
N ALA A 485 5.66 -29.59 7.23
CA ALA A 485 6.90 -30.10 6.67
C ALA A 485 8.04 -30.09 7.70
N GLU A 486 8.96 -31.03 7.58
CA GLU A 486 10.14 -31.13 8.45
C GLU A 486 11.12 -29.96 8.30
N SER A 487 11.18 -29.34 7.11
CA SER A 487 12.05 -28.19 6.83
C SER A 487 11.44 -27.27 5.77
N GLN A 488 11.99 -26.06 5.66
CA GLN A 488 11.61 -25.11 4.59
C GLN A 488 11.99 -25.64 3.20
N ASP A 489 13.12 -26.36 3.08
CA ASP A 489 13.58 -26.94 1.80
C ASP A 489 12.54 -27.93 1.23
N VAL A 490 11.89 -28.70 2.10
CA VAL A 490 10.84 -29.65 1.70
C VAL A 490 9.61 -28.89 1.17
N LEU A 491 9.27 -27.73 1.73
CA LEU A 491 8.18 -26.89 1.21
C LEU A 491 8.53 -26.33 -0.18
N ASP A 492 9.78 -25.92 -0.39
CA ASP A 492 10.24 -25.43 -1.68
C ASP A 492 10.25 -26.55 -2.74
N GLU A 493 10.65 -27.78 -2.37
CA GLU A 493 10.52 -28.98 -3.21
C GLU A 493 9.05 -29.23 -3.63
N ILE A 494 8.09 -29.08 -2.70
CA ILE A 494 6.65 -29.21 -3.01
C ILE A 494 6.19 -28.12 -3.96
N VAL A 495 6.59 -26.85 -3.73
CA VAL A 495 6.21 -25.74 -4.61
C VAL A 495 6.69 -25.99 -6.03
N ASP A 496 7.93 -26.46 -6.19
CA ASP A 496 8.49 -26.78 -7.49
C ASP A 496 7.82 -28.00 -8.14
N ALA A 497 7.47 -29.03 -7.36
CA ALA A 497 6.68 -30.16 -7.85
C ALA A 497 5.29 -29.72 -8.35
N MET A 498 4.64 -28.80 -7.63
CA MET A 498 3.33 -28.25 -8.01
C MET A 498 3.39 -27.40 -9.27
N ARG A 499 4.46 -26.63 -9.47
CA ARG A 499 4.69 -25.86 -10.71
C ARG A 499 4.94 -26.76 -11.92
N ARG A 500 5.42 -27.99 -11.71
CA ARG A 500 5.77 -28.96 -12.75
C ARG A 500 4.71 -30.04 -12.96
N LEU A 501 3.49 -29.84 -12.45
CA LEU A 501 2.40 -30.79 -12.65
C LEU A 501 2.22 -31.06 -14.16
N PRO A 502 2.40 -32.32 -14.60
CA PRO A 502 2.37 -32.65 -16.02
C PRO A 502 0.99 -32.38 -16.60
N SER A 503 0.96 -31.69 -17.75
CA SER A 503 -0.25 -31.40 -18.51
C SER A 503 -1.29 -30.48 -17.84
N ARG A 504 -0.89 -29.66 -16.86
CA ARG A 504 -1.77 -28.68 -16.20
C ARG A 504 -1.29 -27.25 -16.36
N HIS A 505 -2.20 -26.31 -16.60
CA HIS A 505 -1.88 -24.87 -16.59
C HIS A 505 -1.95 -24.29 -15.18
N VAL A 506 -0.84 -24.39 -14.44
CA VAL A 506 -0.67 -23.73 -13.14
C VAL A 506 -0.20 -22.28 -13.34
N THR A 507 -1.03 -21.33 -12.93
CA THR A 507 -0.78 -19.90 -13.09
C THR A 507 0.08 -19.35 -11.95
N GLU A 508 -0.19 -19.79 -10.72
CA GLU A 508 0.50 -19.30 -9.53
C GLU A 508 0.52 -20.35 -8.42
N VAL A 509 1.65 -20.46 -7.71
CA VAL A 509 1.79 -21.25 -6.49
C VAL A 509 2.36 -20.34 -5.41
N ARG A 510 1.65 -20.20 -4.29
CA ARG A 510 2.04 -19.40 -3.13
C ARG A 510 2.16 -20.28 -1.89
N THR A 511 3.23 -20.08 -1.15
CA THR A 511 3.42 -20.70 0.17
C THR A 511 3.46 -19.62 1.23
N THR A 512 2.62 -19.77 2.25
CA THR A 512 2.52 -18.84 3.37
C THR A 512 2.84 -19.59 4.64
N SER A 513 3.96 -19.23 5.28
CA SER A 513 4.32 -19.76 6.60
C SER A 513 3.50 -19.03 7.65
N LEU A 514 2.43 -19.64 8.14
CA LEU A 514 1.43 -18.97 8.99
C LEU A 514 2.01 -18.57 10.37
N PRO A 515 1.42 -17.60 11.08
CA PRO A 515 1.79 -17.27 12.46
C PRO A 515 1.52 -18.45 13.41
N PHE A 516 2.27 -18.55 14.51
CA PHE A 516 2.16 -19.67 15.46
C PHE A 516 0.75 -19.90 15.99
N SER A 517 -0.01 -18.85 16.27
CA SER A 517 -1.39 -18.93 16.74
C SER A 517 -2.31 -19.61 15.74
N GLU A 518 -2.12 -19.37 14.45
CA GLU A 518 -2.88 -20.07 13.41
C GLU A 518 -2.33 -21.48 13.17
N ARG A 519 -1.01 -21.69 13.27
CA ARG A 519 -0.44 -23.06 13.26
C ARG A 519 -1.04 -23.90 14.39
N GLU A 520 -1.13 -23.36 15.60
CA GLU A 520 -1.77 -24.00 16.74
C GLU A 520 -3.26 -24.24 16.50
N GLU A 521 -3.99 -23.33 15.85
CA GLU A 521 -5.40 -23.55 15.49
C GLU A 521 -5.60 -24.61 14.42
N LEU A 522 -4.67 -24.72 13.47
CA LEU A 522 -4.75 -25.63 12.32
C LEU A 522 -4.21 -27.03 12.62
N VAL A 523 -3.24 -27.16 13.53
CA VAL A 523 -2.66 -28.43 13.99
C VAL A 523 -3.45 -29.01 15.17
N LYS A 524 -4.33 -28.22 15.81
CA LYS A 524 -5.31 -28.79 16.74
C LYS A 524 -6.07 -29.89 16.01
N PRO A 525 -6.00 -31.16 16.47
CA PRO A 525 -6.82 -32.19 15.89
C PRO A 525 -8.26 -31.71 15.94
N VAL A 526 -9.02 -31.99 14.88
CA VAL A 526 -10.47 -31.74 14.79
C VAL A 526 -11.26 -32.39 15.95
N ASN A 527 -10.60 -33.20 16.79
CA ASN A 527 -11.07 -33.53 18.12
C ASN A 527 -11.06 -32.31 19.04
N ASN A 528 -12.18 -31.56 19.07
CA ASN A 528 -12.90 -30.95 20.21
C ASN A 528 -12.14 -30.65 21.54
N ALA A 529 -10.83 -30.45 21.54
CA ALA A 529 -10.08 -29.97 22.69
C ALA A 529 -10.23 -28.45 22.70
N GLU A 530 -11.41 -28.03 23.14
CA GLU A 530 -11.79 -26.65 23.33
C GLU A 530 -10.77 -25.97 24.25
N VAL A 531 -9.90 -25.15 23.66
CA VAL A 531 -8.92 -24.37 24.39
C VAL A 531 -9.64 -23.17 25.02
N ASN A 532 -9.49 -23.00 26.32
CA ASN A 532 -10.05 -21.86 27.03
C ASN A 532 -9.48 -20.56 26.44
N PRO A 533 -10.32 -19.66 25.90
CA PRO A 533 -9.88 -18.45 25.19
C PRO A 533 -9.10 -17.48 26.09
N TYR A 534 -9.16 -17.63 27.41
CA TYR A 534 -8.49 -16.76 28.38
C TYR A 534 -7.15 -17.30 28.89
N SER A 535 -6.99 -18.63 29.02
CA SER A 535 -5.75 -19.23 29.56
C SER A 535 -4.85 -19.86 28.51
N ARG A 536 -5.39 -20.23 27.33
CA ARG A 536 -4.67 -20.91 26.24
C ARG A 536 -3.88 -22.17 26.66
N LEU A 537 -4.22 -22.74 27.80
CA LEU A 537 -3.85 -24.09 28.20
C LEU A 537 -4.98 -25.04 27.76
N PRO A 538 -4.68 -26.27 27.34
CA PRO A 538 -5.72 -27.26 27.05
C PRO A 538 -6.57 -27.45 28.32
N VAL A 539 -7.90 -27.31 28.22
CA VAL A 539 -8.86 -27.37 29.36
C VAL A 539 -8.97 -28.77 29.98
N ASN A 540 -8.09 -29.67 29.56
CA ASN A 540 -8.14 -31.10 29.80
C ASN A 540 -7.14 -31.56 30.87
N GLU A 541 -6.41 -30.63 31.51
CA GLU A 541 -5.55 -30.92 32.67
C GLU A 541 -6.35 -30.81 33.97
N ASP A 542 -6.50 -31.95 34.67
CA ASP A 542 -7.25 -32.07 35.93
C ASP A 542 -6.73 -31.10 37.02
N GLY A 543 -5.45 -30.73 36.96
CA GLY A 543 -4.81 -29.78 37.87
C GLY A 543 -5.35 -28.35 37.81
N MET A 544 -6.05 -27.96 36.73
CA MET A 544 -6.66 -26.63 36.61
C MET A 544 -8.02 -26.49 37.32
N PHE A 545 -8.61 -27.60 37.77
CA PHE A 545 -9.91 -27.64 38.46
C PHE A 545 -9.80 -28.11 39.92
N PHE A 546 -8.59 -28.00 40.51
CA PHE A 546 -8.37 -28.26 41.92
C PHE A 546 -9.30 -27.36 42.78
N GLY A 547 -9.94 -27.95 43.80
CA GLY A 547 -10.94 -27.27 44.63
C GLY A 547 -12.36 -27.22 44.05
N ARG A 548 -12.62 -27.77 42.85
CA ARG A 548 -13.96 -27.83 42.21
C ARG A 548 -14.58 -29.22 42.13
N SER A 549 -13.98 -30.19 42.82
CA SER A 549 -14.37 -31.60 42.74
C SER A 549 -15.78 -31.83 43.31
N GLN A 550 -16.20 -31.03 44.29
CA GLN A 550 -17.53 -31.12 44.87
C GLN A 550 -18.60 -30.67 43.85
N GLU A 551 -18.40 -29.52 43.20
CA GLU A 551 -19.32 -29.02 42.18
C GLU A 551 -19.42 -29.96 40.97
N LEU A 552 -18.30 -30.55 40.54
CA LEU A 552 -18.29 -31.56 39.47
C LEU A 552 -19.08 -32.81 39.87
N ASN A 553 -18.89 -33.31 41.09
CA ASN A 553 -19.64 -34.46 41.60
C ASN A 553 -21.14 -34.17 41.74
N ASP A 554 -21.51 -32.97 42.19
CA ASP A 554 -22.90 -32.53 42.28
C ASP A 554 -23.54 -32.48 40.89
N LEU A 555 -22.83 -31.95 39.89
CA LEU A 555 -23.27 -31.97 38.49
C LEU A 555 -23.46 -33.40 37.98
N ARG A 556 -22.55 -34.34 38.28
CA ARG A 556 -22.70 -35.76 37.92
C ARG A 556 -23.97 -36.35 38.51
N ASN A 557 -24.15 -36.14 39.82
CA ASN A 557 -25.25 -36.71 40.57
C ASN A 557 -26.59 -36.17 40.05
N TRP A 558 -26.67 -34.88 39.76
CA TRP A 558 -27.89 -34.30 39.18
C TRP A 558 -28.15 -34.80 37.77
N LEU A 559 -27.14 -34.94 36.91
CA LEU A 559 -27.30 -35.51 35.57
C LEU A 559 -27.77 -36.96 35.60
N ALA A 560 -27.34 -37.75 36.60
CA ALA A 560 -27.80 -39.13 36.83
C ALA A 560 -29.22 -39.21 37.42
N THR A 561 -29.76 -38.13 37.98
CA THR A 561 -31.12 -38.08 38.55
C THR A 561 -32.16 -37.61 37.53
N ARG A 562 -33.42 -37.39 37.95
CA ARG A 562 -34.48 -36.85 37.08
C ARG A 562 -34.37 -35.34 36.79
N VAL A 563 -33.37 -34.64 37.36
CA VAL A 563 -33.18 -33.20 37.12
C VAL A 563 -32.87 -32.96 35.65
N GLY A 564 -33.75 -32.27 34.93
CA GLY A 564 -33.62 -32.01 33.49
C GLY A 564 -32.80 -30.76 33.16
N VAL A 565 -32.76 -29.78 34.07
CA VAL A 565 -32.15 -28.46 33.84
C VAL A 565 -31.30 -28.07 35.05
N ILE A 566 -30.09 -27.60 34.78
CA ILE A 566 -29.12 -27.13 35.77
C ILE A 566 -28.64 -25.74 35.36
N TRP A 567 -28.75 -24.76 36.24
CA TRP A 567 -28.28 -23.39 36.02
C TRP A 567 -26.94 -23.16 36.71
N LEU A 568 -25.90 -22.88 35.92
CA LEU A 568 -24.59 -22.49 36.42
C LEU A 568 -24.55 -20.97 36.60
N LEU A 569 -24.63 -20.51 37.85
CA LEU A 569 -24.61 -19.10 38.24
C LEU A 569 -23.23 -18.70 38.72
N GLY A 570 -22.77 -17.48 38.40
CA GLY A 570 -21.53 -16.99 38.99
C GLY A 570 -20.99 -15.72 38.35
N GLN A 571 -20.05 -15.06 39.02
CA GLN A 571 -19.44 -13.81 38.56
C GLN A 571 -18.65 -13.99 37.26
N LYS A 572 -18.37 -12.89 36.56
CA LYS A 572 -17.48 -12.91 35.37
C LYS A 572 -16.11 -13.46 35.79
N ARG A 573 -15.55 -14.34 34.95
CA ARG A 573 -14.20 -14.93 35.13
C ARG A 573 -14.05 -15.94 36.29
N VAL A 574 -15.15 -16.51 36.79
CA VAL A 574 -15.11 -17.59 37.81
C VAL A 574 -14.77 -18.97 37.23
N GLY A 575 -14.74 -19.12 35.90
CA GLY A 575 -14.39 -20.38 35.22
C GLY A 575 -15.59 -21.21 34.73
N LYS A 576 -16.78 -20.60 34.57
CA LYS A 576 -18.01 -21.26 34.08
C LYS A 576 -17.83 -21.99 32.75
N THR A 577 -17.36 -21.29 31.71
CA THR A 577 -17.05 -21.89 30.41
C THR A 577 -16.04 -23.02 30.57
N SER A 578 -14.95 -22.78 31.29
CA SER A 578 -13.92 -23.79 31.53
C SER A 578 -14.48 -25.07 32.17
N LEU A 579 -15.40 -24.93 33.12
CA LEU A 579 -16.08 -26.05 33.77
C LEU A 579 -16.94 -26.85 32.77
N LEU A 580 -17.68 -26.19 31.87
CA LEU A 580 -18.46 -26.87 30.83
C LEU A 580 -17.58 -27.67 29.88
N LEU A 581 -16.49 -27.08 29.38
CA LEU A 581 -15.57 -27.76 28.46
C LEU A 581 -14.87 -28.95 29.15
N HIS A 582 -14.51 -28.79 30.42
CA HIS A 582 -13.96 -29.89 31.22
C HIS A 582 -14.96 -31.03 31.41
N LEU A 583 -16.21 -30.67 31.69
CA LEU A 583 -17.31 -31.61 31.84
C LEU A 583 -17.57 -32.40 30.54
N LYS A 584 -17.57 -31.72 29.39
CA LYS A 584 -17.66 -32.35 28.05
C LYS A 584 -16.51 -33.33 27.77
N ASN A 585 -15.27 -32.91 28.04
CA ASN A 585 -14.10 -33.60 27.51
C ASN A 585 -13.55 -34.71 28.41
N ARG A 586 -13.79 -34.65 29.73
CA ARG A 586 -13.18 -35.55 30.72
C ARG A 586 -14.16 -36.25 31.65
N PHE A 587 -15.23 -35.56 32.05
CA PHE A 587 -16.02 -35.98 33.21
C PHE A 587 -17.29 -36.74 32.85
N LEU A 588 -17.92 -36.41 31.71
CA LEU A 588 -19.01 -37.22 31.16
C LEU A 588 -18.43 -38.36 30.31
N GLU A 589 -18.56 -39.58 30.82
CA GLU A 589 -18.20 -40.78 30.06
C GLU A 589 -19.08 -40.87 28.81
N ARG A 590 -18.44 -40.81 27.64
CA ARG A 590 -19.11 -40.69 26.33
C ARG A 590 -20.03 -41.87 25.97
N ALA A 591 -19.99 -42.96 26.74
CA ALA A 591 -20.88 -44.11 26.56
C ALA A 591 -22.26 -43.90 27.21
N GLU A 592 -22.34 -43.11 28.30
CA GLU A 592 -23.58 -42.83 29.02
C GLU A 592 -24.22 -41.52 28.55
N PHE A 593 -23.40 -40.53 28.20
CA PHE A 593 -23.83 -39.19 27.81
C PHE A 593 -23.26 -38.76 26.46
N VAL A 594 -24.00 -37.91 25.75
CA VAL A 594 -23.56 -37.20 24.54
C VAL A 594 -23.55 -35.70 24.84
N PRO A 595 -22.42 -35.15 25.33
CA PRO A 595 -22.32 -33.74 25.66
C PRO A 595 -22.12 -32.87 24.41
N VAL A 596 -23.04 -31.94 24.18
CA VAL A 596 -23.00 -31.01 23.04
C VAL A 596 -22.81 -29.60 23.57
N PHE A 597 -21.68 -28.99 23.24
CA PHE A 597 -21.35 -27.61 23.65
C PHE A 597 -21.82 -26.60 22.62
N ILE A 598 -22.52 -25.57 23.09
CA ILE A 598 -23.09 -24.51 22.26
C ILE A 598 -22.78 -23.16 22.90
N ASP A 599 -22.05 -22.31 22.17
CA ASP A 599 -21.76 -20.94 22.57
C ASP A 599 -22.68 -19.96 21.82
N PHE A 600 -23.59 -19.30 22.55
CA PHE A 600 -24.53 -18.34 21.98
C PHE A 600 -23.85 -17.07 21.43
N GLN A 601 -22.60 -16.80 21.77
CA GLN A 601 -21.82 -15.70 21.20
C GLN A 601 -21.37 -16.00 19.75
N LEU A 602 -21.19 -17.28 19.41
CA LEU A 602 -20.78 -17.71 18.07
C LEU A 602 -21.97 -17.89 17.11
N LEU A 603 -23.19 -17.97 17.66
CA LEU A 603 -24.41 -17.97 16.86
C LEU A 603 -24.58 -16.60 16.20
N GLY A 604 -24.72 -16.58 14.86
CA GLY A 604 -24.78 -15.35 14.07
C GLY A 604 -25.98 -14.45 14.38
N LYS A 605 -26.96 -14.36 13.46
CA LYS A 605 -28.20 -13.62 13.76
C LYS A 605 -29.10 -14.49 14.64
N LEU A 606 -29.32 -14.07 15.88
CA LEU A 606 -30.26 -14.71 16.81
C LEU A 606 -31.71 -14.40 16.39
N THR A 607 -32.32 -15.34 15.69
CA THR A 607 -33.76 -15.41 15.42
C THR A 607 -34.27 -16.72 16.00
N THR A 608 -35.57 -16.85 16.24
CA THR A 608 -36.15 -18.09 16.78
C THR A 608 -35.72 -19.30 15.94
N ALA A 609 -35.96 -19.28 14.62
CA ALA A 609 -35.57 -20.38 13.73
C ALA A 609 -34.06 -20.68 13.72
N SER A 610 -33.20 -19.64 13.87
CA SER A 610 -31.75 -19.88 13.88
C SER A 610 -31.28 -20.58 15.13
N VAL A 611 -31.77 -20.19 16.31
CA VAL A 611 -31.35 -20.82 17.57
C VAL A 611 -31.67 -22.32 17.56
N PHE A 612 -32.90 -22.71 17.22
CA PHE A 612 -33.29 -24.12 17.21
C PHE A 612 -32.56 -24.94 16.13
N PHE A 613 -32.35 -24.37 14.94
CA PHE A 613 -31.58 -25.02 13.87
C PHE A 613 -30.11 -25.25 14.22
N GLU A 614 -29.46 -24.24 14.82
CA GLU A 614 -28.05 -24.33 15.19
C GLU A 614 -27.84 -25.37 16.30
N ILE A 615 -28.80 -25.51 17.23
CA ILE A 615 -28.77 -26.59 18.24
C ILE A 615 -28.84 -27.97 17.56
N ALA A 616 -29.78 -28.17 16.62
CA ALA A 616 -29.88 -29.42 15.88
C ALA A 616 -28.58 -29.74 15.10
N THR A 617 -27.99 -28.70 14.50
CA THR A 617 -26.73 -28.80 13.75
C THR A 617 -25.54 -29.12 14.65
N ALA A 618 -25.47 -28.51 15.84
CA ALA A 618 -24.45 -28.82 16.83
C ALA A 618 -24.51 -30.29 17.28
N VAL A 619 -25.73 -30.80 17.52
CA VAL A 619 -25.94 -32.21 17.86
C VAL A 619 -25.53 -33.13 16.70
N TYR A 620 -25.89 -32.78 15.45
CA TYR A 620 -25.47 -33.53 14.27
C TYR A 620 -23.95 -33.60 14.13
N ASN A 621 -23.25 -32.47 14.27
CA ASN A 621 -21.81 -32.39 14.11
C ASN A 621 -21.06 -33.16 15.21
N GLU A 622 -21.57 -33.16 16.45
CA GLU A 622 -20.98 -33.94 17.54
C GLU A 622 -21.15 -35.44 17.30
N LEU A 623 -22.29 -35.89 16.79
CA LEU A 623 -22.49 -37.30 16.45
C LEU A 623 -21.66 -37.75 15.22
N GLN A 624 -21.50 -36.85 14.23
CA GLN A 624 -20.68 -37.05 13.03
C GLN A 624 -19.23 -37.32 13.44
N SER A 625 -18.68 -36.47 14.31
CA SER A 625 -17.28 -36.56 14.74
C SER A 625 -16.99 -37.85 15.52
N GLU A 626 -17.98 -38.38 16.25
CA GLU A 626 -17.86 -39.65 16.98
C GLU A 626 -18.08 -40.90 16.14
N GLY A 627 -18.41 -40.76 14.84
CA GLY A 627 -18.70 -41.88 13.95
C GLY A 627 -19.96 -42.68 14.35
N ARG A 628 -20.86 -42.06 15.12
CA ARG A 628 -22.09 -42.67 15.67
C ARG A 628 -23.30 -42.49 14.76
N ILE A 629 -23.09 -42.01 13.54
CA ILE A 629 -24.14 -41.72 12.58
C ILE A 629 -24.31 -42.88 11.61
N GLY A 630 -25.49 -43.50 11.64
CA GLY A 630 -26.00 -44.39 10.61
C GLY A 630 -26.77 -43.60 9.52
N GLU A 631 -28.06 -43.92 9.33
CA GLU A 631 -28.95 -43.28 8.34
C GLU A 631 -29.47 -41.88 8.74
N LEU A 632 -28.91 -41.27 9.78
CA LEU A 632 -29.41 -40.01 10.35
C LEU A 632 -29.01 -38.82 9.48
N GLY A 633 -29.98 -38.25 8.77
CA GLY A 633 -29.76 -37.11 7.88
C GLY A 633 -29.47 -35.80 8.62
N ALA A 634 -28.71 -34.91 7.98
CA ALA A 634 -28.45 -33.57 8.49
C ALA A 634 -29.74 -32.75 8.64
N PRO A 635 -29.85 -31.89 9.67
CA PRO A 635 -31.00 -31.02 9.83
C PRO A 635 -31.10 -30.04 8.64
N LEU A 636 -32.29 -29.91 8.06
CA LEU A 636 -32.56 -28.99 6.95
C LEU A 636 -33.13 -27.68 7.47
N ARG A 637 -32.54 -26.56 7.04
CA ARG A 637 -32.91 -25.23 7.54
C ARG A 637 -34.37 -24.87 7.32
N GLU A 638 -34.89 -25.17 6.14
CA GLU A 638 -36.27 -24.86 5.71
C GLU A 638 -37.33 -25.45 6.65
N MET A 639 -37.01 -26.55 7.33
CA MET A 639 -37.90 -27.20 8.29
C MET A 639 -38.09 -26.36 9.58
N PHE A 640 -37.13 -25.51 9.93
CA PHE A 640 -37.17 -24.73 11.18
C PHE A 640 -37.87 -23.37 11.03
N ASP A 641 -38.30 -22.99 9.83
CA ASP A 641 -38.92 -21.68 9.58
C ASP A 641 -40.38 -21.62 10.07
N HIS A 642 -41.07 -22.76 10.19
CA HIS A 642 -42.51 -22.83 10.51
C HIS A 642 -42.81 -23.37 11.92
N ASP A 643 -42.12 -24.45 12.34
CA ASP A 643 -42.26 -25.06 13.69
C ASP A 643 -40.88 -25.38 14.29
N PRO A 644 -40.06 -24.35 14.61
CA PRO A 644 -38.70 -24.56 15.11
C PRO A 644 -38.58 -25.49 16.33
N PRO A 645 -39.36 -25.32 17.42
CA PRO A 645 -39.24 -26.19 18.59
C PRO A 645 -39.73 -27.62 18.30
N GLY A 646 -40.83 -27.78 17.55
CA GLY A 646 -41.35 -29.10 17.22
C GLY A 646 -40.42 -29.89 16.31
N HIS A 647 -39.74 -29.23 15.35
CA HIS A 647 -38.72 -29.88 14.53
C HIS A 647 -37.48 -30.27 15.33
N LEU A 648 -37.02 -29.43 16.27
CA LEU A 648 -35.93 -29.82 17.16
C LEU A 648 -36.31 -31.05 18.01
N VAL A 649 -37.51 -31.07 18.59
CA VAL A 649 -38.00 -32.19 19.39
C VAL A 649 -38.02 -33.49 18.57
N ARG A 650 -38.60 -33.47 17.37
CA ARG A 650 -38.66 -34.65 16.48
C ARG A 650 -37.25 -35.12 16.09
N TYR A 651 -36.34 -34.18 15.82
CA TYR A 651 -34.96 -34.50 15.47
C TYR A 651 -34.23 -35.17 16.64
N LEU A 652 -34.31 -34.61 17.85
CA LEU A 652 -33.68 -35.18 19.04
C LEU A 652 -34.28 -36.54 19.42
N GLN A 653 -35.59 -36.74 19.24
CA GLN A 653 -36.22 -38.06 19.41
C GLN A 653 -35.70 -39.09 18.39
N GLY A 654 -35.52 -38.68 17.12
CA GLY A 654 -34.91 -39.52 16.09
C GLY A 654 -33.48 -39.93 16.46
N VAL A 655 -32.68 -38.98 16.96
CA VAL A 655 -31.33 -39.24 17.49
C VAL A 655 -31.37 -40.24 18.66
N GLN A 656 -32.24 -40.03 19.64
CA GLN A 656 -32.32 -40.90 20.82
C GLN A 656 -32.85 -42.31 20.52
N SER A 657 -33.57 -42.50 19.42
CA SER A 657 -34.05 -43.83 19.01
C SER A 657 -32.96 -44.74 18.43
N HIS A 658 -31.77 -44.20 18.13
CA HIS A 658 -30.67 -44.99 17.58
C HIS A 658 -29.90 -45.77 18.66
N PRO A 659 -29.64 -47.07 18.45
CA PRO A 659 -28.93 -47.90 19.42
C PRO A 659 -27.48 -47.44 19.58
N GLY A 660 -27.05 -47.22 20.82
CA GLY A 660 -25.68 -46.80 21.15
C GLY A 660 -25.50 -45.30 21.38
N ILE A 661 -26.55 -44.49 21.24
CA ILE A 661 -26.54 -43.07 21.61
C ILE A 661 -27.02 -42.94 23.06
N GLY A 662 -26.14 -42.42 23.93
CA GLY A 662 -26.45 -42.14 25.34
C GLY A 662 -27.36 -40.92 25.53
N GLN A 663 -27.54 -40.50 26.78
CA GLN A 663 -28.35 -39.33 27.11
C GLN A 663 -27.69 -38.03 26.59
N ILE A 664 -28.41 -37.26 25.77
CA ILE A 664 -27.92 -35.99 25.22
C ILE A 664 -27.89 -34.94 26.34
N VAL A 665 -26.75 -34.27 26.50
CA VAL A 665 -26.55 -33.18 27.47
C VAL A 665 -26.16 -31.92 26.71
N LEU A 666 -27.05 -30.92 26.66
CA LEU A 666 -26.78 -29.64 26.01
C LEU A 666 -26.12 -28.68 27.01
N LEU A 667 -24.87 -28.30 26.71
CA LEU A 667 -24.05 -27.38 27.48
C LEU A 667 -24.13 -26.00 26.82
N LEU A 668 -24.93 -25.10 27.39
CA LEU A 668 -25.27 -23.82 26.79
C LEU A 668 -24.49 -22.68 27.48
N ASP A 669 -23.54 -22.09 26.77
CA ASP A 669 -22.77 -20.94 27.25
C ASP A 669 -23.32 -19.61 26.72
N GLU A 670 -23.09 -18.53 27.47
CA GLU A 670 -23.52 -17.15 27.15
C GLU A 670 -25.03 -17.02 26.81
N PHE A 671 -25.89 -17.83 27.43
CA PHE A 671 -27.34 -17.83 27.19
C PHE A 671 -28.00 -16.46 27.43
N SER A 672 -27.42 -15.61 28.28
CA SER A 672 -27.89 -14.23 28.53
C SER A 672 -28.00 -13.37 27.26
N ARG A 673 -27.34 -13.75 26.16
CA ARG A 673 -27.49 -13.09 24.85
C ARG A 673 -28.90 -13.17 24.29
N THR A 674 -29.70 -14.18 24.67
CA THR A 674 -31.11 -14.26 24.26
C THR A 674 -31.93 -13.15 24.91
N THR A 675 -31.68 -12.84 26.18
CA THR A 675 -32.28 -11.71 26.89
C THR A 675 -31.83 -10.37 26.29
N ASP A 676 -30.56 -10.23 25.89
CA ASP A 676 -30.09 -9.04 25.17
C ASP A 676 -30.80 -8.91 23.81
N ALA A 677 -30.90 -10.00 23.05
CA ALA A 677 -31.55 -10.00 21.74
C ALA A 677 -33.05 -9.63 21.82
N TYR A 678 -33.73 -10.05 22.89
CA TYR A 678 -35.10 -9.62 23.20
C TYR A 678 -35.19 -8.11 23.45
N GLN A 679 -34.30 -7.56 24.29
CA GLN A 679 -34.28 -6.11 24.56
C GLN A 679 -34.03 -5.25 23.32
N HIS A 680 -33.35 -5.81 22.31
CA HIS A 680 -33.08 -5.14 21.04
C HIS A 680 -34.09 -5.51 19.93
N GLY A 681 -35.22 -6.14 20.27
CA GLY A 681 -36.31 -6.47 19.34
C GLY A 681 -35.94 -7.51 18.27
N ARG A 682 -34.96 -8.37 18.53
CA ARG A 682 -34.54 -9.45 17.61
C ARG A 682 -35.18 -10.80 17.94
N LEU A 683 -35.59 -10.97 19.19
CA LEU A 683 -36.37 -12.11 19.67
C LEU A 683 -37.65 -11.56 20.31
N ASP A 684 -38.73 -12.31 20.20
CA ASP A 684 -40.02 -11.99 20.79
C ASP A 684 -40.28 -12.83 22.04
N GLU A 685 -41.28 -12.45 22.84
CA GLU A 685 -41.68 -13.19 24.04
C GLU A 685 -42.01 -14.67 23.76
N SER A 686 -42.57 -14.95 22.58
CA SER A 686 -42.90 -16.30 22.11
C SER A 686 -41.69 -17.23 22.12
N PHE A 687 -40.47 -16.72 21.89
CA PHE A 687 -39.24 -17.51 21.99
C PHE A 687 -39.06 -18.11 23.38
N PHE A 688 -39.22 -17.32 24.44
CA PHE A 688 -39.03 -17.80 25.82
C PHE A 688 -40.12 -18.79 26.23
N GLN A 689 -41.35 -18.59 25.74
CA GLN A 689 -42.44 -19.56 25.94
C GLN A 689 -42.15 -20.89 25.24
N MET A 690 -41.68 -20.85 23.98
CA MET A 690 -41.27 -22.04 23.22
C MET A 690 -40.08 -22.75 23.88
N TRP A 691 -39.09 -22.00 24.33
CA TRP A 691 -37.91 -22.51 25.02
C TRP A 691 -38.28 -23.16 26.36
N ARG A 692 -39.18 -22.54 27.13
CA ARG A 692 -39.73 -23.10 28.36
C ARG A 692 -40.39 -24.45 28.11
N GLY A 693 -41.20 -24.54 27.05
CA GLY A 693 -41.84 -25.78 26.64
C GLY A 693 -40.83 -26.90 26.35
N LEU A 694 -39.72 -26.57 25.67
CA LEU A 694 -38.63 -27.52 25.42
C LEU A 694 -37.98 -28.02 26.72
N LEU A 695 -37.66 -27.12 27.65
CA LEU A 695 -37.04 -27.47 28.94
C LEU A 695 -37.93 -28.35 29.83
N GLN A 696 -39.25 -28.28 29.66
CA GLN A 696 -40.22 -29.05 30.43
C GLN A 696 -40.70 -30.33 29.71
N ASP A 697 -40.27 -30.57 28.46
CA ASP A 697 -40.76 -31.70 27.68
C ASP A 697 -40.18 -33.03 28.20
N THR A 698 -40.96 -33.71 29.04
CA THR A 698 -40.61 -35.01 29.61
C THR A 698 -40.43 -36.15 28.58
N ARG A 699 -40.86 -35.94 27.32
CA ARG A 699 -40.66 -36.91 26.23
C ARG A 699 -39.25 -36.84 25.65
N LEU A 700 -38.52 -35.76 25.93
CA LEU A 700 -37.12 -35.60 25.56
C LEU A 700 -36.26 -36.09 26.72
N HIS A 701 -35.46 -37.13 26.50
CA HIS A 701 -34.47 -37.57 27.49
C HIS A 701 -33.21 -36.68 27.43
N VAL A 702 -33.38 -35.38 27.29
CA VAL A 702 -32.30 -34.39 27.10
C VAL A 702 -32.08 -33.63 28.39
N LYS A 703 -30.81 -33.44 28.78
CA LYS A 703 -30.41 -32.63 29.94
C LYS A 703 -29.85 -31.31 29.49
N PHE A 704 -30.06 -30.25 30.26
CA PHE A 704 -29.59 -28.91 29.96
C PHE A 704 -28.71 -28.40 31.09
N ILE A 705 -27.50 -27.93 30.75
CA ILE A 705 -26.66 -27.16 31.66
C ILE A 705 -26.50 -25.77 31.06
N VAL A 706 -27.05 -24.75 31.72
CA VAL A 706 -27.16 -23.40 31.17
C VAL A 706 -26.36 -22.43 32.02
N VAL A 707 -25.43 -21.72 31.39
CA VAL A 707 -24.61 -20.71 32.07
C VAL A 707 -25.32 -19.36 32.08
N VAL A 708 -25.45 -18.78 33.27
CA VAL A 708 -25.99 -17.43 33.46
C VAL A 708 -25.03 -16.62 34.32
N GLN A 709 -24.69 -15.41 33.86
CA GLN A 709 -23.83 -14.50 34.61
C GLN A 709 -24.59 -13.93 35.81
N GLN A 710 -23.93 -13.80 36.96
CA GLN A 710 -24.55 -13.27 38.19
C GLN A 710 -25.20 -11.90 37.97
N GLN A 711 -24.54 -11.01 37.22
CA GLN A 711 -25.08 -9.69 36.88
C GLN A 711 -26.40 -9.75 36.10
N ALA A 712 -26.53 -10.71 35.19
CA ALA A 712 -27.75 -10.90 34.41
C ALA A 712 -28.88 -11.46 35.30
N TYR A 713 -28.55 -12.42 36.17
CA TYR A 713 -29.48 -12.94 37.17
C TYR A 713 -30.00 -11.85 38.11
N ASP A 714 -29.09 -11.07 38.71
CA ASP A 714 -29.44 -9.99 39.64
C ASP A 714 -30.26 -8.90 38.93
N GLY A 715 -29.94 -8.59 37.67
CA GLY A 715 -30.68 -7.64 36.85
C GLY A 715 -32.11 -8.10 36.54
N MET A 716 -32.31 -9.37 36.20
CA MET A 716 -33.66 -9.93 36.01
C MET A 716 -34.44 -9.94 37.33
N ALA A 717 -33.79 -10.30 38.45
CA ALA A 717 -34.41 -10.33 39.77
C ALA A 717 -34.90 -8.95 40.22
N ALA A 718 -34.08 -7.91 40.00
CA ALA A 718 -34.42 -6.54 40.36
C ALA A 718 -35.63 -6.01 39.55
N ARG A 719 -35.75 -6.39 38.27
CA ARG A 719 -36.88 -5.99 37.41
C ARG A 719 -38.19 -6.60 37.87
N VAL A 720 -38.17 -7.89 38.20
CA VAL A 720 -39.36 -8.61 38.71
C VAL A 720 -39.78 -8.05 40.07
N GLN A 721 -38.83 -7.76 40.97
CA GLN A 721 -39.13 -7.09 42.24
C GLN A 721 -39.68 -5.67 42.06
N GLY A 722 -39.33 -4.99 40.96
CA GLY A 722 -39.85 -3.69 40.55
C GLY A 722 -41.19 -3.72 39.80
N GLY A 723 -41.82 -4.89 39.64
CA GLY A 723 -43.11 -5.04 38.96
C GLY A 723 -43.05 -5.05 37.42
N GLN A 724 -41.88 -5.24 36.83
CA GLN A 724 -41.73 -5.48 35.39
C GLN A 724 -41.68 -6.98 35.09
N ASP A 725 -42.49 -7.43 34.13
CA ASP A 725 -42.43 -8.81 33.63
C ASP A 725 -41.20 -8.98 32.71
N ASP A 726 -40.28 -9.87 33.11
CA ASP A 726 -39.16 -10.32 32.28
C ASP A 726 -39.45 -11.76 31.79
N PRO A 727 -39.62 -11.99 30.47
CA PRO A 727 -40.03 -13.30 29.96
C PRO A 727 -38.96 -14.38 30.12
N ALA A 728 -37.71 -14.02 30.43
CA ALA A 728 -36.65 -14.97 30.75
C ALA A 728 -36.69 -15.43 32.23
N TRP A 729 -37.32 -14.67 33.13
CA TRP A 729 -37.37 -14.97 34.56
C TRP A 729 -38.01 -16.33 34.88
N PRO A 730 -39.18 -16.70 34.29
CA PRO A 730 -39.79 -18.00 34.53
C PRO A 730 -38.94 -19.20 34.10
N LEU A 731 -37.92 -19.00 33.25
CA LEU A 731 -36.96 -20.06 32.90
C LEU A 731 -36.03 -20.39 34.07
N LEU A 732 -35.61 -19.38 34.82
CA LEU A 732 -34.71 -19.52 35.98
C LEU A 732 -35.40 -20.20 37.17
N GLU A 733 -36.72 -20.32 37.15
CA GLU A 733 -37.48 -21.08 38.14
C GLU A 733 -37.47 -22.59 37.85
N LEU A 734 -37.02 -23.02 36.65
CA LEU A 734 -36.96 -24.42 36.26
C LEU A 734 -35.60 -25.03 36.61
N GLY A 735 -35.59 -26.13 37.36
CA GLY A 735 -34.36 -26.90 37.61
C GLY A 735 -33.52 -26.41 38.78
N GLU A 736 -32.35 -27.02 38.96
CA GLU A 736 -31.45 -26.77 40.09
C GLU A 736 -30.46 -25.65 39.77
N LYS A 737 -30.05 -24.88 40.80
CA LYS A 737 -29.11 -23.77 40.67
C LYS A 737 -27.80 -24.11 41.35
N LEU A 738 -26.69 -24.04 40.60
CA LEU A 738 -25.34 -24.21 41.12
C LEU A 738 -24.61 -22.86 41.13
N PRO A 739 -24.48 -22.21 42.29
CA PRO A 739 -23.68 -21.00 42.42
C PRO A 739 -22.18 -21.36 42.43
N LEU A 740 -21.43 -20.80 41.49
CA LEU A 740 -19.98 -20.86 41.45
C LEU A 740 -19.39 -19.61 42.11
N SER A 741 -18.68 -19.83 43.22
CA SER A 741 -17.87 -18.81 43.90
C SER A 741 -16.47 -18.75 43.29
N PRO A 742 -15.75 -17.60 43.33
CA PRO A 742 -14.31 -17.58 43.06
C PRO A 742 -13.58 -18.54 44.00
N LEU A 743 -12.57 -19.26 43.51
CA LEU A 743 -11.69 -20.07 44.38
C LEU A 743 -10.96 -19.12 45.34
N SER A 744 -10.97 -19.42 46.65
CA SER A 744 -10.28 -18.60 47.65
C SER A 744 -8.76 -18.88 47.61
N ASP A 745 -7.94 -17.93 48.07
CA ASP A 745 -6.47 -18.09 48.13
C ASP A 745 -6.01 -19.30 48.97
N MET A 746 -6.89 -19.86 49.81
CA MET A 746 -6.62 -21.04 50.64
C MET A 746 -6.93 -22.36 49.93
N ASP A 747 -7.80 -22.36 48.91
CA ASP A 747 -8.18 -23.56 48.15
C ASP A 747 -7.24 -23.84 46.96
N ALA A 748 -6.32 -22.91 46.70
CA ALA A 748 -5.31 -22.98 45.63
C ALA A 748 -3.91 -23.43 46.11
N LEU A 749 -3.78 -23.71 47.41
CA LEU A 749 -2.62 -24.36 48.05
C LEU A 749 -2.82 -25.88 48.06
#